data_AF-A0A6P2APQ8-F1
#
_entry.id   AF-A0A6P2APQ8-F1
#
_cell.length_a   1.000
_cell.length_b   1.000
_cell.length_c   1.000
_cell.angle_alpha   90.00
_cell.angle_beta   90.00
_cell.angle_gamma   90.00
#
_symmetry.space_group_name_H-M   'P 1'
#
loop_
_entity.id
_entity.type
_entity.pdbx_description
1 polymer ?
#
loop_
_entity_poly.entity_id
_entity_poly.type
_entity_poly.pdbx_seq_one_letter_code
_entity_poly.pdbx_strand_id
1 'polypeptide(L)'
;MKVTHCRHLLIGLLVTVALWPAAVMAQSGSTSADRRAEFKNEIDFTHLGRIAVHSDGRVKSYGSFARGMMQFVSGPHAARSFSPPFMYMDLMLRPRAYEDEPIIFVKNVQVRDQIIRALERSFESHVGGPSGIMGGGNNGGSHAMNSLTAERYSEVREQLERRLDRFLDEGLIAPAMLRDPFVDRTVDAMRQDLLRTARFVNELESALAVSDPGVLRSNLRLIPPPGGGFEDPWLTFEQLRASMDRDDHVLSGVEVELKNQLLDAWDGLQRAWQSMNAEGVNAHSKTLATLLPQVNPELYPGEGSRAGWPWSVKPVDAYADGVGAWAADDGWKWISSIGTTLFCGIFILMGISRNWPTMTSIGVALVASGIVFHVVTLALGTTNPLPLESWYFQVHNMTWVWIFYGLSLIPLMLALVFRWSGAQWIGMGMFLLAFGLHTAALFIRWYVSDRWPNSNMFEAVTTAAWFGGCTAILLELCVRRLPLRSVFAICSAAASMVALMCAYYMPIGLDPNIRNMMPVLHDLWLYIHTNVIILSYCLIFMAAVTGTLYLMFRFVRWFTDKPGINEYARMGGAASLIQTGPDGQPIITRAKSSIGQVLDGTTMILVELSFILLWAGTVMGAIWADHSWGRPWGWDPKEVFALNTFIVFVALIHARLKVRDKGLWTAIIALIGAAVMLFNWIAINYVITGLHSYA
;
A
#
# COMPACT_ATOMS: atom_id res chain seq x y z
N MET A 1 -35.38 -64.23 -18.54
CA MET A 1 -35.16 -62.99 -19.33
C MET A 1 -36.48 -62.27 -19.50
N LYS A 2 -36.72 -61.15 -18.80
CA LYS A 2 -37.71 -60.07 -19.14
C LYS A 2 -37.98 -59.03 -18.03
N VAL A 3 -37.14 -58.91 -16.98
CA VAL A 3 -37.36 -57.89 -15.92
C VAL A 3 -36.24 -56.83 -15.83
N THR A 4 -35.07 -57.06 -16.44
CA THR A 4 -33.93 -56.12 -16.40
C THR A 4 -33.94 -55.05 -17.49
N HIS A 5 -34.65 -55.24 -18.61
CA HIS A 5 -34.70 -54.24 -19.70
C HIS A 5 -35.71 -53.11 -19.47
N CYS A 6 -36.73 -53.29 -18.61
CA CYS A 6 -37.75 -52.28 -18.37
C CYS A 6 -37.29 -51.16 -17.41
N ARG A 7 -36.36 -51.45 -16.49
CA ARG A 7 -35.84 -50.45 -15.53
C ARG A 7 -34.91 -49.42 -16.18
N HIS A 8 -34.15 -49.78 -17.20
CA HIS A 8 -33.23 -48.83 -17.86
C HIS A 8 -33.95 -47.87 -18.82
N LEU A 9 -35.03 -48.31 -19.46
CA LEU A 9 -35.88 -47.44 -20.29
C LEU A 9 -36.73 -46.48 -19.45
N LEU A 10 -37.24 -46.92 -18.29
CA LEU A 10 -38.02 -46.04 -17.40
C LEU A 10 -37.14 -44.97 -16.72
N ILE A 11 -35.91 -45.31 -16.35
CA ILE A 11 -34.94 -44.36 -15.78
C ILE A 11 -34.44 -43.38 -16.86
N GLY A 12 -34.23 -43.84 -18.10
CA GLY A 12 -33.87 -42.97 -19.22
C GLY A 12 -34.97 -41.98 -19.63
N LEU A 13 -36.25 -42.39 -19.55
CA LEU A 13 -37.40 -41.53 -19.84
C LEU A 13 -37.68 -40.53 -18.71
N LEU A 14 -37.50 -40.92 -17.45
CA LEU A 14 -37.66 -40.04 -16.29
C LEU A 14 -36.55 -38.98 -16.20
N VAL A 15 -35.33 -39.31 -16.61
CA VAL A 15 -34.22 -38.34 -16.66
C VAL A 15 -34.39 -37.35 -17.82
N THR A 16 -34.94 -37.77 -18.96
CA THR A 16 -35.17 -36.88 -20.11
C THR A 16 -36.39 -35.96 -19.94
N VAL A 17 -37.45 -36.41 -19.26
CA VAL A 17 -38.62 -35.56 -18.96
C VAL A 17 -38.38 -34.61 -17.77
N ALA A 18 -37.49 -34.95 -16.84
CA ALA A 18 -37.11 -34.05 -15.74
C ALA A 18 -36.09 -32.97 -16.14
N LEU A 19 -35.29 -33.20 -17.19
CA LEU A 19 -34.28 -32.23 -17.67
C LEU A 19 -34.82 -31.23 -18.71
N TRP A 20 -35.97 -31.49 -19.33
CA TRP A 20 -36.53 -30.61 -20.36
C TRP A 20 -37.14 -29.29 -19.82
N PRO A 21 -37.80 -29.25 -18.64
CA PRO A 21 -38.23 -27.98 -18.06
C PRO A 21 -37.07 -27.18 -17.46
N ALA A 22 -36.01 -27.84 -16.98
CA ALA A 22 -34.87 -27.16 -16.36
C ALA A 22 -33.99 -26.40 -17.38
N ALA A 23 -33.80 -26.96 -18.59
CA ALA A 23 -33.04 -26.30 -19.65
C ALA A 23 -33.81 -25.16 -20.34
N VAL A 24 -35.16 -25.21 -20.36
CA VAL A 24 -36.00 -24.17 -20.97
C VAL A 24 -36.38 -23.07 -19.96
N MET A 25 -36.44 -23.35 -18.65
CA MET A 25 -36.66 -22.32 -17.63
C MET A 25 -35.38 -21.55 -17.23
N ALA A 26 -34.19 -22.08 -17.53
CA ALA A 26 -32.92 -21.35 -17.37
C ALA A 26 -32.71 -20.24 -18.43
N GLN A 27 -33.60 -20.13 -19.43
CA GLN A 27 -33.65 -19.01 -20.39
C GLN A 27 -34.70 -17.95 -20.04
N SER A 28 -35.20 -17.94 -18.80
CA SER A 28 -36.02 -16.83 -18.30
C SER A 28 -35.14 -15.77 -17.63
N GLY A 29 -34.64 -14.85 -18.45
CA GLY A 29 -34.07 -13.56 -18.05
C GLY A 29 -32.84 -13.62 -17.17
N SER A 30 -31.64 -13.67 -17.78
CA SER A 30 -30.45 -13.24 -17.04
C SER A 30 -30.70 -11.83 -16.52
N THR A 31 -30.54 -11.62 -15.22
CA THR A 31 -30.65 -10.28 -14.67
C THR A 31 -29.59 -9.40 -15.34
N SER A 32 -29.83 -8.08 -15.45
CA SER A 32 -28.86 -7.16 -16.04
C SER A 32 -27.47 -7.25 -15.38
N ALA A 33 -27.44 -7.62 -14.09
CA ALA A 33 -26.23 -7.89 -13.32
C ALA A 33 -25.48 -9.15 -13.77
N ASP A 34 -26.17 -10.27 -14.04
CA ASP A 34 -25.56 -11.52 -14.49
C ASP A 34 -24.90 -11.36 -15.87
N ARG A 35 -25.59 -10.69 -16.80
CA ARG A 35 -25.04 -10.38 -18.14
C ARG A 35 -23.81 -9.47 -18.06
N ARG A 36 -23.79 -8.52 -17.13
CA ARG A 36 -22.65 -7.62 -16.93
C ARG A 36 -21.43 -8.36 -16.35
N ALA A 37 -21.66 -9.33 -15.46
CA ALA A 37 -20.60 -10.17 -14.91
C ALA A 37 -19.99 -11.11 -15.97
N GLU A 38 -20.81 -11.68 -16.84
CA GLU A 38 -20.37 -12.48 -18.00
C GLU A 38 -19.53 -11.62 -18.96
N PHE A 39 -20.07 -10.47 -19.38
CA PHE A 39 -19.38 -9.51 -20.26
C PHE A 39 -17.99 -9.12 -19.71
N LYS A 40 -17.87 -8.86 -18.41
CA LYS A 40 -16.58 -8.56 -17.77
C LYS A 40 -15.55 -9.68 -17.94
N ASN A 41 -15.96 -10.94 -17.85
CA ASN A 41 -15.05 -12.08 -17.93
C ASN A 41 -14.59 -12.37 -19.36
N GLU A 42 -15.33 -11.91 -20.37
CA GLU A 42 -15.00 -12.08 -21.79
C GLU A 42 -14.04 -11.00 -22.33
N ILE A 43 -13.90 -9.88 -21.62
CA ILE A 43 -12.99 -8.80 -22.03
C ILE A 43 -11.53 -9.17 -21.70
N ASP A 44 -10.68 -9.10 -22.72
CA ASP A 44 -9.24 -9.23 -22.58
C ASP A 44 -8.58 -7.88 -22.26
N PHE A 45 -8.24 -7.70 -20.99
CA PHE A 45 -7.53 -6.52 -20.50
C PHE A 45 -6.05 -6.48 -20.88
N THR A 46 -5.51 -7.48 -21.60
CA THR A 46 -4.09 -7.49 -21.99
C THR A 46 -3.75 -6.31 -22.90
N HIS A 47 -4.62 -5.98 -23.86
CA HIS A 47 -4.40 -4.86 -24.77
C HIS A 47 -4.82 -3.54 -24.13
N LEU A 48 -6.04 -3.48 -23.59
CA LEU A 48 -6.59 -2.28 -22.98
C LEU A 48 -5.78 -1.81 -21.76
N GLY A 49 -5.33 -2.74 -20.91
CA GLY A 49 -4.56 -2.46 -19.70
C GLY A 49 -3.17 -1.91 -19.96
N ARG A 50 -2.60 -2.13 -21.16
CA ARG A 50 -1.27 -1.66 -21.58
C ARG A 50 -1.29 -0.31 -22.31
N ILE A 51 -2.46 0.21 -22.66
CA ILE A 51 -2.57 1.53 -23.26
C ILE A 51 -2.00 2.58 -22.30
N ALA A 52 -1.21 3.50 -22.84
CA ALA A 52 -0.60 4.58 -22.09
C ALA A 52 -1.62 5.67 -21.79
N VAL A 53 -1.69 6.11 -20.54
CA VAL A 53 -2.54 7.23 -20.10
C VAL A 53 -1.63 8.28 -19.46
N HIS A 54 -1.75 9.53 -19.86
CA HIS A 54 -1.06 10.63 -19.19
C HIS A 54 -1.91 11.18 -18.04
N SER A 55 -1.37 11.16 -16.83
CA SER A 55 -2.05 11.62 -15.63
C SER A 55 -1.02 12.10 -14.59
N ASP A 56 -1.31 13.25 -13.98
CA ASP A 56 -0.47 13.89 -12.96
C ASP A 56 0.94 14.27 -13.45
N GLY A 57 1.15 14.46 -14.75
CA GLY A 57 2.48 14.74 -15.32
C GLY A 57 3.37 13.49 -15.48
N ARG A 58 2.76 12.28 -15.50
CA ARG A 58 3.43 11.01 -15.78
C ARG A 58 2.57 10.17 -16.72
N VAL A 59 3.23 9.39 -17.56
CA VAL A 59 2.58 8.33 -18.35
C VAL A 59 2.47 7.05 -17.52
N LYS A 60 1.26 6.53 -17.36
CA LYS A 60 0.92 5.32 -16.58
C LYS A 60 0.19 4.33 -17.48
N SER A 61 0.14 3.06 -17.09
CA SER A 61 -0.71 2.09 -17.79
C SER A 61 -2.19 2.37 -17.47
N TYR A 62 -3.10 2.11 -18.41
CA TYR A 62 -4.55 2.28 -18.18
C TYR A 62 -5.01 1.58 -16.91
N GLY A 63 -4.51 0.36 -16.67
CA GLY A 63 -4.86 -0.38 -15.45
C GLY A 63 -4.42 0.33 -14.17
N SER A 64 -3.25 0.96 -14.16
CA SER A 64 -2.71 1.72 -13.02
C SER A 64 -3.51 3.02 -12.80
N PHE A 65 -3.75 3.76 -13.88
CA PHE A 65 -4.57 4.96 -13.87
C PHE A 65 -5.98 4.70 -13.34
N ALA A 66 -6.67 3.69 -13.88
CA ALA A 66 -8.03 3.35 -13.46
C ALA A 66 -8.10 2.91 -11.99
N ARG A 67 -7.08 2.18 -11.48
CA ARG A 67 -6.99 1.83 -10.06
C ARG A 67 -6.87 3.07 -9.16
N GLY A 68 -6.03 4.03 -9.54
CA GLY A 68 -5.90 5.30 -8.83
C GLY A 68 -7.22 6.06 -8.74
N MET A 69 -7.93 6.16 -9.86
CA MET A 69 -9.21 6.87 -9.93
C MET A 69 -10.33 6.16 -9.15
N MET A 70 -10.47 4.84 -9.30
CA MET A 70 -11.54 4.09 -8.63
C MET A 70 -11.31 3.91 -7.13
N GLN A 71 -10.08 4.06 -6.64
CA GLN A 71 -9.82 4.12 -5.20
C GLN A 71 -10.52 5.30 -4.53
N PHE A 72 -10.67 6.44 -5.23
CA PHE A 72 -11.45 7.57 -4.71
C PHE A 72 -12.94 7.30 -4.71
N VAL A 73 -13.45 6.50 -5.65
CA VAL A 73 -14.88 6.22 -5.81
C VAL A 73 -15.32 5.09 -4.87
N SER A 74 -14.77 3.89 -5.04
CA SER A 74 -15.20 2.68 -4.32
C SER A 74 -14.29 2.27 -3.16
N GLY A 75 -13.19 2.99 -2.92
CA GLY A 75 -12.25 2.65 -1.85
C GLY A 75 -11.59 1.27 -2.06
N PRO A 76 -11.31 0.51 -0.98
CA PRO A 76 -10.65 -0.81 -1.04
C PRO A 76 -11.66 -1.92 -1.37
N HIS A 77 -12.94 -1.62 -1.21
CA HIS A 77 -14.04 -2.44 -1.60
C HIS A 77 -14.26 -2.11 -3.06
N ALA A 78 -13.36 -2.59 -3.92
CA ALA A 78 -13.73 -2.79 -5.31
C ALA A 78 -15.09 -3.48 -5.25
N ALA A 79 -16.15 -2.78 -5.66
CA ALA A 79 -17.51 -3.31 -5.58
C ALA A 79 -17.41 -4.74 -6.10
N ARG A 80 -17.66 -5.72 -5.22
CA ARG A 80 -17.04 -7.08 -5.25
C ARG A 80 -17.16 -7.81 -6.60
N SER A 81 -17.99 -7.28 -7.49
CA SER A 81 -18.27 -7.70 -8.85
C SER A 81 -17.21 -7.31 -9.91
N PHE A 82 -16.52 -6.15 -9.83
CA PHE A 82 -15.74 -5.61 -10.97
C PHE A 82 -14.32 -5.15 -10.64
N SER A 83 -13.38 -5.38 -11.57
CA SER A 83 -12.01 -4.87 -11.46
C SER A 83 -11.99 -3.35 -11.66
N PRO A 84 -11.10 -2.59 -11.00
CA PRO A 84 -11.03 -1.13 -11.19
C PRO A 84 -10.89 -0.67 -12.66
N PRO A 85 -10.09 -1.34 -13.52
CA PRO A 85 -10.02 -0.99 -14.95
C PRO A 85 -11.33 -1.22 -15.71
N PHE A 86 -12.11 -2.25 -15.33
CA PHE A 86 -13.44 -2.46 -15.91
C PHE A 86 -14.41 -1.38 -15.41
N MET A 87 -14.46 -1.17 -14.09
CA MET A 87 -15.37 -0.23 -13.45
C MET A 87 -15.18 1.18 -13.97
N TYR A 88 -13.94 1.63 -14.16
CA TYR A 88 -13.65 2.95 -14.74
C TYR A 88 -14.32 3.13 -16.11
N MET A 89 -14.10 2.18 -17.01
CA MET A 89 -14.63 2.24 -18.38
C MET A 89 -16.15 2.09 -18.40
N ASP A 90 -16.69 1.16 -17.62
CA ASP A 90 -18.12 0.87 -17.60
C ASP A 90 -18.90 2.01 -16.92
N LEU A 91 -18.37 2.63 -15.86
CA LEU A 91 -18.96 3.82 -15.23
C LEU A 91 -18.97 5.01 -16.18
N MET A 92 -17.89 5.19 -16.95
CA MET A 92 -17.76 6.27 -17.93
C MET A 92 -18.72 6.09 -19.12
N LEU A 93 -18.87 4.87 -19.65
CA LEU A 93 -19.64 4.60 -20.88
C LEU A 93 -21.09 4.21 -20.62
N ARG A 94 -21.40 3.69 -19.43
CA ARG A 94 -22.74 3.20 -19.02
C ARG A 94 -23.11 3.70 -17.61
N PRO A 95 -23.14 5.01 -17.36
CA PRO A 95 -23.34 5.58 -16.02
C PRO A 95 -24.68 5.22 -15.37
N ARG A 96 -25.75 5.11 -16.17
CA ARG A 96 -27.10 4.77 -15.67
C ARG A 96 -27.16 3.42 -14.96
N ALA A 97 -26.27 2.51 -15.33
CA ALA A 97 -26.22 1.19 -14.72
C ALA A 97 -25.54 1.20 -13.34
N TYR A 98 -25.06 2.35 -12.88
CA TYR A 98 -24.45 2.56 -11.58
C TYR A 98 -25.23 3.55 -10.69
N GLU A 99 -26.37 4.07 -11.14
CA GLU A 99 -27.17 5.02 -10.36
C GLU A 99 -27.67 4.42 -9.04
N ASP A 100 -28.14 3.16 -9.09
CA ASP A 100 -28.68 2.42 -7.95
C ASP A 100 -27.69 1.43 -7.31
N GLU A 101 -26.52 1.26 -7.92
CA GLU A 101 -25.48 0.34 -7.44
C GLU A 101 -24.64 0.99 -6.33
N PRO A 102 -24.35 0.29 -5.23
CA PRO A 102 -23.55 0.82 -4.13
C PRO A 102 -22.07 0.89 -4.54
N ILE A 103 -21.65 2.03 -5.09
CA ILE A 103 -20.29 2.25 -5.58
C ILE A 103 -19.52 3.34 -4.84
N ILE A 104 -20.19 4.25 -4.13
CA ILE A 104 -19.52 5.36 -3.44
C ILE A 104 -19.15 4.90 -2.04
N PHE A 105 -17.86 4.92 -1.71
CA PHE A 105 -17.37 4.51 -0.41
C PHE A 105 -17.31 5.68 0.58
N VAL A 106 -18.08 5.56 1.66
CA VAL A 106 -18.04 6.49 2.80
C VAL A 106 -17.23 5.84 3.92
N LYS A 107 -16.05 6.38 4.23
CA LYS A 107 -15.14 5.75 5.21
C LYS A 107 -15.64 5.80 6.67
N ASN A 108 -16.25 6.91 7.07
CA ASN A 108 -16.55 7.20 8.47
C ASN A 108 -17.95 6.71 8.89
N VAL A 109 -18.01 5.89 9.95
CA VAL A 109 -19.27 5.30 10.46
C VAL A 109 -20.26 6.36 10.97
N GLN A 110 -19.79 7.43 11.60
CA GLN A 110 -20.66 8.52 12.06
C GLN A 110 -21.30 9.27 10.89
N VAL A 111 -20.58 9.45 9.79
CA VAL A 111 -21.13 10.05 8.56
C VAL A 111 -22.15 9.10 7.92
N ARG A 112 -21.86 7.79 7.89
CA ARG A 112 -22.83 6.77 7.43
C ARG A 112 -24.13 6.82 8.23
N ASP A 113 -24.05 6.84 9.57
CA ASP A 113 -25.22 6.90 10.45
C ASP A 113 -26.08 8.16 10.21
N GLN A 114 -25.45 9.32 10.00
CA GLN A 114 -26.18 10.55 9.70
C GLN A 114 -26.89 10.50 8.34
N ILE A 115 -26.25 9.92 7.31
CA ILE A 115 -26.86 9.70 5.99
C ILE A 115 -28.05 8.73 6.09
N ILE A 116 -27.89 7.62 6.83
CA ILE A 116 -28.96 6.63 7.06
C ILE A 116 -30.18 7.30 7.68
N ARG A 117 -30.00 8.05 8.77
CA ARG A 117 -31.10 8.78 9.43
C ARG A 117 -31.77 9.81 8.53
N ALA A 118 -31.03 10.40 7.58
CA ALA A 118 -31.59 11.34 6.61
C ALA A 118 -32.45 10.61 5.56
N LEU A 119 -32.00 9.45 5.08
CA LEU A 119 -32.74 8.60 4.15
C LEU A 119 -34.01 8.01 4.78
N GLU A 120 -33.94 7.57 6.04
CA GLU A 120 -35.13 7.10 6.79
C GLU A 120 -36.19 8.21 6.91
N ARG A 121 -35.77 9.43 7.28
CA ARG A 121 -36.67 10.59 7.33
C ARG A 121 -37.25 10.93 5.95
N SER A 122 -36.45 10.85 4.90
CA SER A 122 -36.93 11.06 3.53
C SER A 122 -38.01 10.05 3.17
N PHE A 123 -37.77 8.76 3.47
CA PHE A 123 -38.73 7.67 3.22
C PHE A 123 -40.05 7.87 3.97
N GLU A 124 -39.99 8.20 5.26
CA GLU A 124 -41.18 8.50 6.08
C GLU A 124 -41.99 9.69 5.54
N SER A 125 -41.32 10.69 4.97
CA SER A 125 -41.97 11.89 4.43
C SER A 125 -42.65 11.65 3.06
N HIS A 126 -42.07 10.80 2.20
CA HIS A 126 -42.57 10.58 0.84
C HIS A 126 -43.65 9.51 0.74
N VAL A 127 -43.59 8.47 1.58
CA VAL A 127 -44.50 7.32 1.48
C VAL A 127 -45.73 7.47 2.40
N GLY A 128 -45.81 8.57 3.15
CA GLY A 128 -46.89 8.83 4.09
C GLY A 128 -46.69 8.00 5.36
N GLY A 129 -46.29 8.67 6.44
CA GLY A 129 -46.27 8.04 7.76
C GLY A 129 -47.64 7.44 8.14
N PRO A 130 -47.70 6.64 9.22
CA PRO A 130 -48.94 5.99 9.69
C PRO A 130 -50.15 6.93 9.85
N SER A 131 -49.90 8.24 9.94
CA SER A 131 -50.88 9.32 10.10
C SER A 131 -51.48 9.87 8.79
N GLY A 132 -50.93 9.57 7.61
CA GLY A 132 -51.39 10.11 6.32
C GLY A 132 -52.58 9.37 5.69
N ILE A 133 -52.90 8.16 6.17
CA ILE A 133 -54.03 7.33 5.67
C ILE A 133 -55.33 7.62 6.43
N MET A 134 -55.29 8.39 7.52
CA MET A 134 -56.45 8.74 8.37
C MET A 134 -57.14 10.06 7.96
N GLY A 135 -57.11 10.41 6.68
CA GLY A 135 -57.57 11.72 6.20
C GLY A 135 -58.23 11.68 4.83
N GLY A 136 -59.25 10.85 4.63
CA GLY A 136 -60.08 10.95 3.43
C GLY A 136 -61.07 9.81 3.21
N GLY A 137 -62.36 10.13 3.37
CA GLY A 137 -63.42 9.46 2.62
C GLY A 137 -64.00 8.19 3.24
N ASN A 138 -65.06 8.37 4.02
CA ASN A 138 -66.06 7.36 4.31
C ASN A 138 -66.66 6.81 3.00
N ASN A 139 -66.29 5.59 2.58
CA ASN A 139 -67.10 4.75 1.69
C ASN A 139 -66.67 3.29 1.80
N GLY A 140 -67.63 2.43 2.18
CA GLY A 140 -67.46 1.00 2.37
C GLY A 140 -67.07 0.30 1.07
N GLY A 141 -65.83 -0.21 1.03
CA GLY A 141 -65.30 -0.98 -0.09
C GLY A 141 -63.77 -0.98 -0.15
N SER A 142 -63.05 -1.12 0.97
CA SER A 142 -61.58 -1.08 0.98
C SER A 142 -60.93 -1.90 2.12
N HIS A 143 -61.23 -3.19 2.21
CA HIS A 143 -60.41 -4.08 3.07
C HIS A 143 -59.29 -4.79 2.29
N ALA A 144 -59.52 -5.14 1.02
CA ALA A 144 -58.48 -5.75 0.17
C ALA A 144 -57.50 -4.74 -0.45
N MET A 145 -57.92 -3.49 -0.70
CA MET A 145 -57.06 -2.43 -1.28
C MET A 145 -56.11 -1.81 -0.23
N ASN A 146 -56.54 -1.75 1.04
CA ASN A 146 -55.74 -1.27 2.16
C ASN A 146 -54.70 -2.30 2.64
N SER A 147 -54.93 -3.61 2.45
CA SER A 147 -53.94 -4.66 2.77
C SER A 147 -52.81 -4.71 1.74
N LEU A 148 -53.12 -4.57 0.44
CA LEU A 148 -52.15 -4.52 -0.66
C LEU A 148 -51.19 -3.32 -0.57
N THR A 149 -51.62 -2.21 0.03
CA THR A 149 -50.80 -1.01 0.24
C THR A 149 -49.92 -1.14 1.48
N ALA A 150 -50.40 -1.77 2.56
CA ALA A 150 -49.60 -2.05 3.75
C ALA A 150 -48.51 -3.10 3.50
N GLU A 151 -48.82 -4.16 2.75
CA GLU A 151 -47.86 -5.21 2.38
C GLU A 151 -46.74 -4.65 1.49
N ARG A 152 -47.11 -3.87 0.47
CA ARG A 152 -46.15 -3.18 -0.41
C ARG A 152 -45.29 -2.16 0.34
N TYR A 153 -45.86 -1.43 1.31
CA TYR A 153 -45.10 -0.53 2.17
C TYR A 153 -44.05 -1.30 3.00
N SER A 154 -44.47 -2.39 3.65
CA SER A 154 -43.56 -3.21 4.45
C SER A 154 -42.45 -3.83 3.61
N GLU A 155 -42.75 -4.28 2.40
CA GLU A 155 -41.75 -4.84 1.48
C GLU A 155 -40.71 -3.81 1.05
N VAL A 156 -41.15 -2.61 0.65
CA VAL A 156 -40.24 -1.52 0.24
C VAL A 156 -39.41 -1.05 1.43
N ARG A 157 -40.00 -0.95 2.61
CA ARG A 157 -39.28 -0.60 3.85
C ARG A 157 -38.22 -1.64 4.20
N GLU A 158 -38.55 -2.93 4.14
CA GLU A 158 -37.59 -4.01 4.40
C GLU A 158 -36.46 -4.02 3.36
N GLN A 159 -36.76 -3.72 2.08
CA GLN A 159 -35.73 -3.54 1.05
C GLN A 159 -34.81 -2.35 1.34
N LEU A 160 -35.36 -1.21 1.79
CA LEU A 160 -34.58 -0.05 2.18
C LEU A 160 -33.71 -0.36 3.40
N GLU A 161 -34.27 -0.91 4.47
CA GLU A 161 -33.55 -1.29 5.69
C GLU A 161 -32.38 -2.24 5.36
N ARG A 162 -32.60 -3.27 4.52
CA ARG A 162 -31.52 -4.14 4.05
C ARG A 162 -30.41 -3.40 3.29
N ARG A 163 -30.73 -2.36 2.52
CA ARG A 163 -29.73 -1.53 1.82
C ARG A 163 -28.97 -0.64 2.80
N LEU A 164 -29.66 -0.06 3.78
CA LEU A 164 -29.07 0.82 4.79
C LEU A 164 -28.18 0.05 5.77
N ASP A 165 -28.58 -1.15 6.20
CA ASP A 165 -27.76 -2.05 7.01
C ASP A 165 -26.47 -2.43 6.27
N ARG A 166 -26.60 -2.80 4.99
CA ARG A 166 -25.43 -3.08 4.14
C ARG A 166 -24.53 -1.86 4.00
N PHE A 167 -25.10 -0.66 3.85
CA PHE A 167 -24.32 0.57 3.80
C PHE A 167 -23.60 0.86 5.12
N LEU A 168 -24.22 0.59 6.27
CA LEU A 168 -23.59 0.77 7.58
C LEU A 168 -22.35 -0.14 7.70
N ASP A 169 -22.50 -1.41 7.33
CA ASP A 169 -21.44 -2.43 7.41
C ASP A 169 -20.33 -2.21 6.36
N GLU A 170 -20.71 -2.15 5.08
CA GLU A 170 -19.78 -2.14 3.95
C GLU A 170 -19.30 -0.71 3.61
N GLY A 171 -20.09 0.31 3.93
CA GLY A 171 -19.76 1.70 3.61
C GLY A 171 -19.99 2.12 2.17
N LEU A 172 -20.57 1.25 1.33
CA LEU A 172 -20.89 1.56 -0.06
C LEU A 172 -22.34 2.02 -0.20
N ILE A 173 -22.54 3.18 -0.82
CA ILE A 173 -23.86 3.76 -1.06
C ILE A 173 -24.07 4.04 -2.55
N ALA A 174 -25.32 3.97 -2.98
CA ALA A 174 -25.71 4.30 -4.34
C ALA A 174 -25.63 5.81 -4.58
N PRO A 175 -25.06 6.28 -5.71
CA PRO A 175 -25.06 7.69 -6.07
C PRO A 175 -26.45 8.34 -6.06
N ALA A 176 -27.49 7.61 -6.44
CA ALA A 176 -28.88 8.12 -6.42
C ALA A 176 -29.35 8.48 -5.00
N MET A 177 -28.96 7.70 -3.99
CA MET A 177 -29.34 7.96 -2.59
C MET A 177 -28.67 9.21 -2.03
N LEU A 178 -27.45 9.51 -2.48
CA LEU A 178 -26.72 10.72 -2.06
C LEU A 178 -27.31 12.01 -2.64
N ARG A 179 -28.10 11.92 -3.72
CA ARG A 179 -28.81 13.05 -4.34
C ARG A 179 -30.16 13.35 -3.69
N ASP A 180 -30.53 12.62 -2.64
CA ASP A 180 -31.76 12.88 -1.89
C ASP A 180 -31.69 14.25 -1.18
N PRO A 181 -32.72 15.12 -1.28
CA PRO A 181 -32.70 16.45 -0.67
C PRO A 181 -32.52 16.47 0.86
N PHE A 182 -32.93 15.42 1.58
CA PHE A 182 -32.66 15.29 3.02
C PHE A 182 -31.20 14.95 3.29
N VAL A 183 -30.61 14.10 2.46
CA VAL A 183 -29.19 13.76 2.55
C VAL A 183 -28.34 14.99 2.24
N ASP A 184 -28.64 15.71 1.17
CA ASP A 184 -27.91 16.91 0.75
C ASP A 184 -27.83 17.97 1.88
N ARG A 185 -28.98 18.29 2.49
CA ARG A 185 -29.04 19.19 3.67
C ARG A 185 -28.24 18.68 4.87
N THR A 186 -28.20 17.36 5.07
CA THR A 186 -27.45 16.75 6.18
C THR A 186 -25.95 16.79 5.90
N VAL A 187 -25.54 16.54 4.66
CA VAL A 187 -24.15 16.66 4.20
C VAL A 187 -23.66 18.11 4.34
N ASP A 188 -24.47 19.09 3.97
CA ASP A 188 -24.15 20.51 4.16
C ASP A 188 -23.96 20.89 5.63
N ALA A 189 -24.79 20.35 6.54
CA ALA A 189 -24.60 20.54 7.98
C ALA A 189 -23.30 19.89 8.48
N MET A 190 -22.99 18.68 8.02
CA MET A 190 -21.74 17.97 8.35
C MET A 190 -20.50 18.67 7.80
N ARG A 191 -20.61 19.36 6.67
CA ARG A 191 -19.53 20.16 6.07
C ARG A 191 -19.06 21.27 7.01
N GLN A 192 -19.97 21.83 7.81
CA GLN A 192 -19.67 22.93 8.74
C GLN A 192 -18.98 22.46 10.04
N ASP A 193 -19.07 21.18 10.41
CA ASP A 193 -18.35 20.61 11.56
C ASP A 193 -16.92 20.20 11.18
N LEU A 194 -16.02 21.18 11.27
CA LEU A 194 -14.61 21.08 10.88
C LEU A 194 -13.82 20.02 11.65
N LEU A 195 -14.18 19.74 12.90
CA LEU A 195 -13.40 18.84 13.76
C LEU A 195 -13.78 17.37 13.58
N ARG A 196 -15.06 17.08 13.28
CA ARG A 196 -15.57 15.71 13.29
C ARG A 196 -15.87 15.14 11.91
N THR A 197 -16.48 15.93 11.02
CA THR A 197 -17.08 15.38 9.79
C THR A 197 -16.58 16.02 8.51
N ALA A 198 -16.10 17.27 8.53
CA ALA A 198 -15.74 18.00 7.30
C ALA A 198 -14.74 17.27 6.39
N ARG A 199 -13.69 16.64 6.96
CA ARG A 199 -12.73 15.83 6.17
C ARG A 199 -13.42 14.71 5.39
N PHE A 200 -14.31 13.98 6.05
CA PHE A 200 -14.99 12.83 5.45
C PHE A 200 -16.05 13.25 4.43
N VAL A 201 -16.65 14.42 4.63
CA VAL A 201 -17.54 15.05 3.65
C VAL A 201 -16.74 15.46 2.40
N ASN A 202 -15.56 16.07 2.55
CA ASN A 202 -14.69 16.39 1.41
C ASN A 202 -14.23 15.12 0.65
N GLU A 203 -13.94 14.04 1.37
CA GLU A 203 -13.62 12.72 0.77
C GLU A 203 -14.83 12.19 -0.05
N LEU A 204 -16.04 12.30 0.49
CA LEU A 204 -17.29 11.91 -0.19
C LEU A 204 -17.56 12.75 -1.45
N GLU A 205 -17.42 14.07 -1.36
CA GLU A 205 -17.60 14.98 -2.50
C GLU A 205 -16.58 14.73 -3.59
N SER A 206 -15.32 14.45 -3.21
CA SER A 206 -14.28 14.06 -4.15
C SER A 206 -14.63 12.75 -4.86
N ALA A 207 -15.16 11.77 -4.13
CA ALA A 207 -15.63 10.50 -4.69
C ALA A 207 -16.75 10.72 -5.71
N LEU A 208 -17.72 11.56 -5.37
CA LEU A 208 -18.84 11.92 -6.27
C LEU A 208 -18.34 12.65 -7.52
N ALA A 209 -17.45 13.63 -7.36
CA ALA A 209 -16.90 14.38 -8.48
C ALA A 209 -16.10 13.48 -9.43
N VAL A 210 -15.28 12.57 -8.91
CA VAL A 210 -14.52 11.61 -9.71
C VAL A 210 -15.43 10.58 -10.39
N SER A 211 -16.56 10.24 -9.77
CA SER A 211 -17.54 9.30 -10.35
C SER A 211 -18.30 9.88 -11.56
N ASP A 212 -18.24 11.19 -11.76
CA ASP A 212 -18.94 11.85 -12.87
C ASP A 212 -18.36 11.40 -14.24
N PRO A 213 -19.21 10.97 -15.19
CA PRO A 213 -18.75 10.48 -16.49
C PRO A 213 -18.04 11.53 -17.34
N GLY A 214 -18.34 12.82 -17.18
CA GLY A 214 -17.65 13.92 -17.83
C GLY A 214 -16.24 14.08 -17.28
N VAL A 215 -16.09 14.03 -15.96
CA VAL A 215 -14.79 14.06 -15.28
C VAL A 215 -13.93 12.86 -15.70
N LEU A 216 -14.50 11.64 -15.70
CA LEU A 216 -13.81 10.43 -16.17
C LEU A 216 -13.34 10.55 -17.63
N ARG A 217 -14.16 11.10 -18.53
CA ARG A 217 -13.76 11.35 -19.92
C ARG A 217 -12.65 12.38 -20.04
N SER A 218 -12.72 13.46 -19.27
CA SER A 218 -11.72 14.54 -19.29
C SER A 218 -10.35 14.11 -18.76
N ASN A 219 -10.33 13.14 -17.85
CA ASN A 219 -9.11 12.60 -17.25
C ASN A 219 -8.47 11.48 -18.08
N LEU A 220 -9.23 10.82 -18.97
CA LEU A 220 -8.71 9.76 -19.85
C LEU A 220 -7.97 10.35 -21.05
N ARG A 221 -6.72 10.78 -20.82
CA ARG A 221 -5.84 11.40 -21.82
C ARG A 221 -4.91 10.35 -22.43
N LEU A 222 -5.17 10.01 -23.69
CA LEU A 222 -4.57 8.85 -24.38
C LEU A 222 -3.71 9.24 -25.59
N ILE A 223 -3.88 10.44 -26.12
CA ILE A 223 -3.30 10.84 -27.39
C ILE A 223 -2.10 11.76 -27.13
N PRO A 224 -0.86 11.32 -27.41
CA PRO A 224 0.32 12.16 -27.21
C PRO A 224 0.31 13.35 -28.18
N PRO A 225 0.78 14.53 -27.77
CA PRO A 225 0.92 15.67 -28.67
C PRO A 225 2.05 15.42 -29.69
N PRO A 226 1.86 15.69 -30.99
CA PRO A 226 2.82 15.36 -32.05
C PRO A 226 4.10 16.22 -32.04
N GLY A 227 4.12 17.33 -31.30
CA GLY A 227 5.30 18.20 -31.13
C GLY A 227 5.52 18.68 -29.70
N GLY A 228 4.90 18.02 -28.72
CA GLY A 228 5.05 18.37 -27.31
C GLY A 228 6.21 17.65 -26.62
N GLY A 229 6.60 18.14 -25.45
CA GLY A 229 7.51 17.45 -24.53
C GLY A 229 6.80 16.40 -23.67
N PHE A 230 7.59 15.65 -22.90
CA PHE A 230 7.08 14.58 -22.02
C PHE A 230 6.11 15.06 -20.93
N GLU A 231 6.26 16.32 -20.47
CA GLU A 231 5.39 16.91 -19.44
C GLU A 231 4.12 17.54 -20.02
N ASP A 232 4.02 17.63 -21.37
CA ASP A 232 2.86 18.24 -21.99
C ASP A 232 1.62 17.35 -21.81
N PRO A 233 0.48 17.96 -21.45
CA PRO A 233 -0.72 17.20 -21.19
C PRO A 233 -1.22 16.53 -22.48
N TRP A 234 -1.30 15.19 -22.46
CA TRP A 234 -1.90 14.46 -23.58
C TRP A 234 -3.37 14.84 -23.78
N LEU A 235 -3.85 14.57 -24.98
CA LEU A 235 -5.18 14.93 -25.47
C LEU A 235 -6.19 13.80 -25.24
N THR A 236 -7.45 14.19 -25.14
CA THR A 236 -8.60 13.27 -25.11
C THR A 236 -9.15 13.03 -26.52
N PHE A 237 -9.94 11.98 -26.70
CA PHE A 237 -10.65 11.73 -27.97
C PHE A 237 -11.68 12.82 -28.31
N GLU A 238 -12.22 13.53 -27.31
CA GLU A 238 -13.11 14.68 -27.54
C GLU A 238 -12.33 15.86 -28.16
N GLN A 239 -11.10 16.09 -27.69
CA GLN A 239 -10.20 17.10 -28.27
C GLN A 239 -9.72 16.71 -29.67
N LEU A 240 -9.42 15.42 -29.90
CA LEU A 240 -9.13 14.90 -31.24
C LEU A 240 -10.28 15.17 -32.21
N ARG A 241 -11.52 14.85 -31.80
CA ARG A 241 -12.72 15.12 -32.60
C ARG A 241 -12.88 16.61 -32.88
N ALA A 242 -12.72 17.46 -31.87
CA ALA A 242 -12.82 18.92 -32.03
C ALA A 242 -11.76 19.48 -33.00
N SER A 243 -10.59 18.84 -33.09
CA SER A 243 -9.52 19.22 -34.04
C SER A 243 -9.81 18.83 -35.50
N MET A 244 -10.86 18.05 -35.76
CA MET A 244 -11.31 17.74 -37.11
C MET A 244 -12.26 18.80 -37.68
N ASP A 245 -13.04 19.45 -36.82
CA ASP A 245 -14.05 20.45 -37.21
C ASP A 245 -13.50 21.88 -37.30
N ARG A 246 -12.37 22.13 -36.64
CA ARG A 246 -11.69 23.44 -36.62
C ARG A 246 -10.33 23.31 -37.29
N ASP A 247 -9.87 24.36 -37.98
CA ASP A 247 -8.46 24.54 -38.40
C ASP A 247 -7.56 24.72 -37.16
N ASP A 248 -7.58 23.74 -36.25
CA ASP A 248 -6.94 23.80 -34.95
C ASP A 248 -5.56 23.16 -35.06
N HIS A 249 -4.52 23.92 -34.75
CA HIS A 249 -3.13 23.53 -34.96
C HIS A 249 -2.62 22.44 -33.99
N VAL A 250 -3.45 22.01 -33.03
CA VAL A 250 -3.06 21.09 -31.93
C VAL A 250 -2.51 19.76 -32.44
N LEU A 251 -2.99 19.27 -33.58
CA LEU A 251 -2.52 18.03 -34.22
C LEU A 251 -2.09 18.25 -35.68
N SER A 252 -1.54 19.41 -36.03
CA SER A 252 -1.20 19.77 -37.41
C SER A 252 -0.13 18.88 -38.09
N GLY A 253 0.55 18.01 -37.33
CA GLY A 253 1.57 17.08 -37.82
C GLY A 253 1.12 15.61 -37.99
N VAL A 254 -0.13 15.27 -37.68
CA VAL A 254 -0.64 13.88 -37.74
C VAL A 254 -1.52 13.72 -38.98
N GLU A 255 -1.29 12.65 -39.76
CA GLU A 255 -2.09 12.33 -40.95
C GLU A 255 -3.59 12.23 -40.63
N VAL A 256 -4.43 12.82 -41.48
CA VAL A 256 -5.89 12.80 -41.31
C VAL A 256 -6.44 11.37 -41.29
N GLU A 257 -5.83 10.47 -42.07
CA GLU A 257 -6.19 9.05 -42.10
C GLU A 257 -5.99 8.39 -40.72
N LEU A 258 -4.86 8.63 -40.07
CA LEU A 258 -4.60 8.11 -38.72
C LEU A 258 -5.58 8.68 -37.68
N LYS A 259 -5.95 9.96 -37.80
CA LYS A 259 -6.98 10.59 -36.93
C LYS A 259 -8.34 9.91 -37.09
N ASN A 260 -8.76 9.65 -38.33
CA ASN A 260 -10.01 8.95 -38.64
C ASN A 260 -10.01 7.53 -38.08
N GLN A 261 -8.93 6.77 -38.31
CA GLN A 261 -8.81 5.40 -37.79
C GLN A 261 -8.85 5.34 -36.25
N LEU A 262 -8.25 6.32 -35.58
CA LEU A 262 -8.30 6.45 -34.12
C LEU A 262 -9.72 6.74 -33.62
N LEU A 263 -10.43 7.68 -34.26
CA LEU A 263 -11.82 8.00 -33.91
C LEU A 263 -12.75 6.82 -34.17
N ASP A 264 -12.59 6.13 -35.31
CA ASP A 264 -13.39 4.95 -35.65
C ASP A 264 -13.18 3.80 -34.68
N ALA A 265 -11.92 3.55 -34.29
CA ALA A 265 -11.59 2.53 -33.30
C ALA A 265 -12.16 2.90 -31.91
N TRP A 266 -12.09 4.16 -31.51
CA TRP A 266 -12.65 4.63 -30.25
C TRP A 266 -14.17 4.56 -30.23
N ASP A 267 -14.86 5.04 -31.27
CA ASP A 267 -16.31 4.97 -31.39
C ASP A 267 -16.82 3.53 -31.50
N GLY A 268 -16.07 2.67 -32.20
CA GLY A 268 -16.30 1.24 -32.24
C GLY A 268 -16.23 0.61 -30.85
N LEU A 269 -15.19 0.94 -30.07
CA LEU A 269 -15.04 0.49 -28.68
C LEU A 269 -16.21 0.95 -27.82
N GLN A 270 -16.60 2.24 -27.90
CA GLN A 270 -17.72 2.77 -27.12
C GLN A 270 -19.04 2.06 -27.45
N ARG A 271 -19.35 1.89 -28.74
CA ARG A 271 -20.56 1.19 -29.19
C ARG A 271 -20.57 -0.27 -28.75
N ALA A 272 -19.44 -0.97 -28.90
CA ALA A 272 -19.29 -2.35 -28.46
C ALA A 272 -19.46 -2.48 -26.93
N TRP A 273 -18.94 -1.53 -26.16
CA TRP A 273 -19.08 -1.53 -24.71
C TRP A 273 -20.53 -1.28 -24.27
N GLN A 274 -21.19 -0.30 -24.89
CA GLN A 274 -22.60 0.01 -24.61
C GLN A 274 -23.54 -1.14 -24.97
N SER A 275 -23.24 -1.89 -26.02
CA SER A 275 -23.99 -3.07 -26.43
C SER A 275 -23.57 -4.36 -25.71
N MET A 276 -22.57 -4.32 -24.82
CA MET A 276 -21.97 -5.49 -24.15
C MET A 276 -21.43 -6.55 -25.11
N ASN A 277 -20.86 -6.13 -26.24
CA ASN A 277 -20.18 -7.00 -27.19
C ASN A 277 -18.67 -7.09 -26.87
N ALA A 278 -18.25 -8.15 -26.16
CA ALA A 278 -16.87 -8.34 -25.73
C ALA A 278 -15.88 -8.52 -26.91
N GLU A 279 -16.29 -9.22 -27.97
CA GLU A 279 -15.47 -9.41 -29.17
C GLU A 279 -15.13 -8.05 -29.82
N GLY A 280 -16.13 -7.18 -29.95
CA GLY A 280 -15.95 -5.82 -30.45
C GLY A 280 -15.02 -4.99 -29.57
N VAL A 281 -15.19 -5.06 -28.24
CA VAL A 281 -14.30 -4.36 -27.29
C VAL A 281 -12.86 -4.82 -27.44
N ASN A 282 -12.63 -6.14 -27.51
CA ASN A 282 -11.29 -6.73 -27.63
C ASN A 282 -10.63 -6.34 -28.96
N ALA A 283 -11.38 -6.40 -30.07
CA ALA A 283 -10.90 -6.01 -31.39
C ALA A 283 -10.51 -4.52 -31.44
N HIS A 284 -11.39 -3.62 -31.02
CA HIS A 284 -11.11 -2.19 -31.04
C HIS A 284 -10.03 -1.78 -30.04
N SER A 285 -9.94 -2.42 -28.88
CA SER A 285 -8.85 -2.20 -27.92
C SER A 285 -7.49 -2.57 -28.51
N LYS A 286 -7.41 -3.68 -29.26
CA LYS A 286 -6.19 -4.10 -29.96
C LYS A 286 -5.81 -3.12 -31.07
N THR A 287 -6.79 -2.62 -31.82
CA THR A 287 -6.56 -1.58 -32.85
C THR A 287 -6.02 -0.29 -32.22
N LEU A 288 -6.65 0.20 -31.15
CA LEU A 288 -6.20 1.40 -30.44
C LEU A 288 -4.77 1.25 -29.88
N ALA A 289 -4.45 0.09 -29.29
CA ALA A 289 -3.10 -0.20 -28.80
C ALA A 289 -2.04 -0.20 -29.92
N THR A 290 -2.45 -0.40 -31.18
CA THR A 290 -1.57 -0.40 -32.35
C THR A 290 -1.45 0.99 -33.00
N LEU A 291 -2.53 1.78 -32.97
CA LEU A 291 -2.58 3.10 -33.61
C LEU A 291 -2.01 4.23 -32.74
N LEU A 292 -2.29 4.22 -31.43
CA LEU A 292 -1.85 5.30 -30.52
C LEU A 292 -0.32 5.55 -30.53
N PRO A 293 0.55 4.52 -30.57
CA PRO A 293 1.99 4.73 -30.70
C PRO A 293 2.41 5.46 -31.98
N GLN A 294 1.62 5.40 -33.05
CA GLN A 294 1.95 6.00 -34.34
C GLN A 294 1.78 7.52 -34.35
N VAL A 295 1.00 8.07 -33.40
CA VAL A 295 0.75 9.52 -33.29
C VAL A 295 2.04 10.27 -32.92
N ASN A 296 2.77 9.75 -31.93
CA ASN A 296 4.08 10.24 -31.57
C ASN A 296 4.91 9.07 -30.98
N PRO A 297 5.72 8.39 -31.81
CA PRO A 297 6.54 7.27 -31.37
C PRO A 297 7.63 7.64 -30.36
N GLU A 298 8.02 8.93 -30.27
CA GLU A 298 9.05 9.40 -29.35
C GLU A 298 8.49 9.57 -27.93
N LEU A 299 7.26 10.08 -27.80
CA LEU A 299 6.57 10.25 -26.52
C LEU A 299 5.83 8.99 -26.05
N TYR A 300 5.34 8.17 -26.98
CA TYR A 300 4.60 6.97 -26.63
C TYR A 300 5.57 5.84 -26.27
N PRO A 301 5.39 5.15 -25.12
CA PRO A 301 6.31 4.10 -24.68
C PRO A 301 6.28 2.89 -25.63
N GLY A 302 7.29 2.78 -26.49
CA GLY A 302 7.48 1.66 -27.43
C GLY A 302 8.27 0.48 -26.85
N GLU A 303 8.38 -0.61 -27.62
CA GLU A 303 9.31 -1.71 -27.33
C GLU A 303 10.75 -1.24 -27.61
N GLY A 304 11.40 -0.62 -26.62
CA GLY A 304 12.85 -0.34 -26.64
C GLY A 304 13.32 1.06 -26.28
N SER A 305 12.44 2.04 -26.02
CA SER A 305 12.85 3.44 -25.81
C SER A 305 12.76 3.91 -24.36
N ARG A 306 13.64 3.39 -23.48
CA ARG A 306 13.92 4.04 -22.18
C ARG A 306 15.06 5.07 -22.28
N ALA A 307 15.85 5.03 -23.36
CA ALA A 307 17.01 5.89 -23.56
C ALA A 307 16.69 7.39 -23.81
N GLY A 308 15.41 7.74 -24.00
CA GLY A 308 14.95 9.13 -24.19
C GLY A 308 14.14 9.71 -23.04
N TRP A 309 14.00 9.01 -21.91
CA TRP A 309 13.17 9.47 -20.79
C TRP A 309 13.91 10.48 -19.91
N PRO A 310 13.35 11.67 -19.60
CA PRO A 310 14.03 12.70 -18.77
C PRO A 310 14.33 12.26 -17.33
N TRP A 311 13.63 11.22 -16.86
CA TRP A 311 13.78 10.61 -15.54
C TRP A 311 14.59 9.31 -15.56
N SER A 312 15.07 8.88 -16.74
CA SER A 312 16.25 8.02 -16.79
C SER A 312 17.38 8.86 -16.22
N VAL A 313 17.67 8.63 -14.95
CA VAL A 313 18.85 9.09 -14.20
C VAL A 313 19.59 10.19 -14.95
N LYS A 314 19.27 11.46 -14.67
CA LYS A 314 20.30 12.47 -14.91
C LYS A 314 21.55 11.92 -14.23
N PRO A 315 22.64 11.69 -14.97
CA PRO A 315 23.81 11.08 -14.41
C PRO A 315 24.21 11.90 -13.17
N VAL A 316 24.71 11.21 -12.14
CA VAL A 316 24.92 11.74 -10.77
C VAL A 316 25.60 13.12 -10.79
N ASP A 317 26.34 13.42 -11.84
CA ASP A 317 26.83 14.70 -12.36
C ASP A 317 25.91 15.90 -12.06
N ALA A 318 24.60 15.82 -12.36
CA ALA A 318 23.67 16.93 -12.16
C ALA A 318 23.33 17.19 -10.67
N TYR A 319 23.50 16.18 -9.81
CA TYR A 319 23.48 16.32 -8.35
C TYR A 319 24.89 16.56 -7.78
N ALA A 320 25.93 16.20 -8.52
CA ALA A 320 27.33 16.37 -8.14
C ALA A 320 27.77 17.82 -8.17
N ASP A 321 27.09 18.71 -8.92
CA ASP A 321 27.39 20.14 -8.87
C ASP A 321 26.95 20.78 -7.54
N GLY A 322 25.81 20.35 -6.98
CA GLY A 322 25.36 20.79 -5.65
C GLY A 322 26.11 20.10 -4.51
N VAL A 323 26.39 18.81 -4.64
CA VAL A 323 27.19 18.03 -3.67
C VAL A 323 28.67 18.42 -3.74
N GLY A 324 29.19 18.81 -4.90
CA GLY A 324 30.58 19.22 -5.11
C GLY A 324 30.87 20.60 -4.54
N ALA A 325 29.93 21.55 -4.67
CA ALA A 325 30.02 22.85 -4.02
C ALA A 325 29.93 22.75 -2.48
N TRP A 326 29.10 21.85 -1.95
CA TRP A 326 28.99 21.60 -0.50
C TRP A 326 30.07 20.66 0.06
N ALA A 327 30.62 19.74 -0.74
CA ALA A 327 31.77 18.90 -0.39
C ALA A 327 33.09 19.66 -0.33
N ALA A 328 33.17 20.80 -1.01
CA ALA A 328 34.27 21.75 -0.88
C ALA A 328 34.27 22.47 0.48
N ASP A 329 33.07 22.65 1.08
CA ASP A 329 32.91 23.28 2.39
C ASP A 329 32.82 22.23 3.52
N ASP A 330 33.20 22.63 4.73
CA ASP A 330 33.51 21.79 5.90
C ASP A 330 32.39 20.81 6.38
N GLY A 331 31.22 20.82 5.75
CA GLY A 331 30.08 19.95 6.05
C GLY A 331 30.33 18.46 5.81
N TRP A 332 31.01 18.06 4.73
CA TRP A 332 31.33 16.64 4.47
C TRP A 332 32.37 16.09 5.45
N LYS A 333 33.36 16.91 5.86
CA LYS A 333 34.32 16.53 6.91
C LYS A 333 33.64 16.37 8.26
N TRP A 334 32.65 17.20 8.56
CA TRP A 334 31.88 17.13 9.80
C TRP A 334 30.93 15.93 9.86
N ILE A 335 30.17 15.64 8.79
CA ILE A 335 29.27 14.45 8.73
C ILE A 335 30.05 13.15 8.63
N SER A 336 31.13 13.10 7.84
CA SER A 336 32.00 11.92 7.84
C SER A 336 32.69 11.76 9.18
N SER A 337 33.08 12.83 9.88
CA SER A 337 33.64 12.75 11.23
C SER A 337 32.61 12.27 12.25
N ILE A 338 31.36 12.75 12.25
CA ILE A 338 30.32 12.26 13.17
C ILE A 338 29.85 10.86 12.82
N GLY A 339 29.59 10.59 11.54
CA GLY A 339 29.23 9.28 11.03
C GLY A 339 30.30 8.26 11.37
N THR A 340 31.56 8.55 11.09
CA THR A 340 32.69 7.68 11.44
C THR A 340 32.89 7.63 12.96
N THR A 341 32.79 8.72 13.71
CA THR A 341 33.00 8.69 15.18
C THR A 341 31.87 7.98 15.91
N LEU A 342 30.62 8.07 15.45
CA LEU A 342 29.47 7.33 15.98
C LEU A 342 29.53 5.86 15.55
N PHE A 343 29.77 5.55 14.27
CA PHE A 343 29.94 4.16 13.82
C PHE A 343 31.10 3.50 14.57
N CYS A 344 32.23 4.20 14.71
CA CYS A 344 33.42 3.64 15.33
C CYS A 344 33.31 3.62 16.84
N GLY A 345 32.63 4.59 17.45
CA GLY A 345 32.25 4.58 18.85
C GLY A 345 31.38 3.37 19.19
N ILE A 346 30.42 2.98 18.33
CA ILE A 346 29.58 1.78 18.49
C ILE A 346 30.43 0.51 18.46
N PHE A 347 31.30 0.33 17.45
CA PHE A 347 32.10 -0.89 17.33
C PHE A 347 33.20 -1.00 18.41
N ILE A 348 33.71 0.15 18.90
CA ILE A 348 34.63 0.23 20.03
C ILE A 348 33.90 -0.07 21.35
N LEU A 349 32.71 0.49 21.58
CA LEU A 349 31.86 0.18 22.74
C LEU A 349 31.35 -1.27 22.74
N MET A 350 31.18 -1.86 21.55
CA MET A 350 30.80 -3.26 21.35
C MET A 350 32.00 -4.24 21.42
N GLY A 351 33.24 -3.79 21.63
CA GLY A 351 34.42 -4.66 21.76
C GLY A 351 34.84 -5.42 20.49
N ILE A 352 34.39 -4.97 19.31
CA ILE A 352 34.67 -5.60 18.01
C ILE A 352 35.92 -4.93 17.40
N SER A 353 37.08 -5.13 18.01
CA SER A 353 38.35 -4.61 17.47
C SER A 353 39.01 -5.66 16.56
N ARG A 354 38.95 -5.48 15.23
CA ARG A 354 40.17 -5.63 14.38
C ARG A 354 40.08 -5.44 12.86
N ASN A 355 38.91 -5.53 12.18
CA ASN A 355 38.91 -5.53 10.71
C ASN A 355 38.24 -4.27 10.11
N TRP A 356 38.99 -3.17 10.22
CA TRP A 356 38.65 -1.82 9.77
C TRP A 356 38.49 -1.62 8.24
N PRO A 357 39.26 -2.28 7.34
CA PRO A 357 39.20 -1.98 5.90
C PRO A 357 37.94 -2.48 5.18
N THR A 358 37.12 -3.33 5.81
CA THR A 358 35.95 -3.96 5.17
C THR A 358 34.63 -3.23 5.42
N MET A 359 34.55 -2.29 6.37
CA MET A 359 33.29 -1.65 6.77
C MET A 359 33.08 -0.24 6.18
N THR A 360 34.14 0.51 5.91
CA THR A 360 34.10 1.61 4.94
C THR A 360 33.62 1.10 3.58
N SER A 361 33.99 -0.13 3.22
CA SER A 361 33.48 -0.83 2.04
C SER A 361 31.99 -1.17 2.11
N ILE A 362 31.33 -1.14 3.28
CA ILE A 362 29.88 -1.39 3.44
C ILE A 362 29.07 -0.09 3.28
N GLY A 363 29.57 1.05 3.78
CA GLY A 363 29.04 2.36 3.39
C GLY A 363 29.20 2.58 1.88
N VAL A 364 30.35 2.19 1.33
CA VAL A 364 30.59 2.12 -0.11
C VAL A 364 29.76 1.03 -0.79
N ALA A 365 29.36 -0.07 -0.14
CA ALA A 365 28.48 -1.10 -0.71
C ALA A 365 27.00 -0.68 -0.74
N LEU A 366 26.57 0.12 0.25
CA LEU A 366 25.28 0.80 0.25
C LEU A 366 25.24 1.91 -0.81
N VAL A 367 26.38 2.56 -1.09
CA VAL A 367 26.55 3.44 -2.28
C VAL A 367 26.71 2.62 -3.57
N ALA A 368 27.27 1.40 -3.50
CA ALA A 368 27.31 0.41 -4.58
C ALA A 368 25.97 -0.29 -4.81
N SER A 369 24.92 0.06 -4.05
CA SER A 369 23.55 -0.07 -4.55
C SER A 369 23.38 0.67 -5.88
N GLY A 370 24.21 1.68 -6.17
CA GLY A 370 24.41 2.29 -7.48
C GLY A 370 25.01 1.35 -8.55
N ILE A 371 25.76 0.31 -8.16
CA ILE A 371 26.26 -0.74 -9.06
C ILE A 371 25.19 -1.81 -9.29
N VAL A 372 24.44 -2.21 -8.25
CA VAL A 372 23.25 -3.06 -8.42
C VAL A 372 22.21 -2.33 -9.29
N PHE A 373 22.08 -1.03 -9.09
CA PHE A 373 21.29 -0.14 -9.93
C PHE A 373 21.76 -0.15 -11.37
N HIS A 374 23.06 -0.02 -11.63
CA HIS A 374 23.60 -0.13 -12.99
C HIS A 374 23.35 -1.51 -13.60
N VAL A 375 23.55 -2.61 -12.86
CA VAL A 375 23.38 -3.98 -13.35
C VAL A 375 21.90 -4.33 -13.60
N VAL A 376 21.00 -3.93 -12.71
CA VAL A 376 19.55 -4.13 -12.86
C VAL A 376 18.99 -3.21 -13.95
N THR A 377 19.46 -1.95 -14.03
CA THR A 377 19.09 -1.03 -15.11
C THR A 377 19.67 -1.47 -16.45
N LEU A 378 20.85 -2.09 -16.50
CA LEU A 378 21.39 -2.72 -17.72
C LEU A 378 20.62 -4.00 -18.10
N ALA A 379 20.15 -4.78 -17.11
CA ALA A 379 19.38 -6.00 -17.34
C ALA A 379 17.90 -5.73 -17.70
N LEU A 380 17.30 -4.64 -17.20
CA LEU A 380 15.91 -4.27 -17.44
C LEU A 380 15.73 -3.11 -18.43
N GLY A 381 16.78 -2.32 -18.68
CA GLY A 381 16.72 -1.02 -19.39
C GLY A 381 16.38 -1.08 -20.87
N THR A 382 16.16 -2.26 -21.42
CA THR A 382 15.64 -2.49 -22.77
C THR A 382 14.13 -2.74 -22.80
N THR A 383 13.46 -2.80 -21.65
CA THR A 383 12.04 -3.20 -21.55
C THR A 383 11.10 -2.03 -21.27
N ASN A 384 9.97 -2.01 -21.99
CA ASN A 384 8.89 -1.04 -21.76
C ASN A 384 8.37 -1.15 -20.31
N PRO A 385 8.28 -0.05 -19.53
CA PRO A 385 7.85 -0.09 -18.14
C PRO A 385 6.34 -0.37 -17.98
N LEU A 386 5.51 -0.11 -18.99
CA LEU A 386 4.05 -0.24 -18.86
C LEU A 386 3.56 -1.69 -18.66
N PRO A 387 4.03 -2.69 -19.44
CA PRO A 387 3.67 -4.09 -19.17
C PRO A 387 4.12 -4.55 -17.78
N LEU A 388 5.29 -4.11 -17.33
CA LEU A 388 5.84 -4.46 -16.03
C LEU A 388 5.03 -3.81 -14.89
N GLU A 389 4.63 -2.54 -15.03
CA GLU A 389 3.72 -1.86 -14.12
C GLU A 389 2.37 -2.59 -14.03
N SER A 390 1.79 -2.95 -15.18
CA SER A 390 0.53 -3.70 -15.22
C SER A 390 0.67 -5.06 -14.50
N TRP A 391 1.73 -5.81 -14.79
CA TRP A 391 2.00 -7.10 -14.14
C TRP A 391 2.21 -6.96 -12.63
N TYR A 392 2.99 -5.97 -12.20
CA TYR A 392 3.29 -5.71 -10.78
C TYR A 392 2.01 -5.48 -9.95
N PHE A 393 1.06 -4.73 -10.49
CA PHE A 393 -0.24 -4.53 -9.84
C PHE A 393 -1.15 -5.76 -9.92
N GLN A 394 -1.09 -6.56 -11.00
CA GLN A 394 -1.84 -7.82 -11.11
C GLN A 394 -1.42 -8.83 -10.03
N VAL A 395 -0.15 -8.85 -9.65
CA VAL A 395 0.37 -9.69 -8.54
C VAL A 395 0.26 -9.02 -7.16
N HIS A 396 -0.68 -8.07 -7.00
CA HIS A 396 -0.93 -7.35 -5.75
C HIS A 396 0.32 -6.66 -5.16
N ASN A 397 1.16 -6.06 -6.02
CA ASN A 397 2.41 -5.41 -5.61
C ASN A 397 3.39 -6.35 -4.90
N MET A 398 3.19 -7.67 -5.03
CA MET A 398 3.90 -8.74 -4.34
C MET A 398 3.84 -8.65 -2.80
N THR A 399 2.83 -7.98 -2.25
CA THR A 399 2.67 -7.82 -0.79
C THR A 399 2.40 -9.16 -0.08
N TRP A 400 1.85 -10.16 -0.80
CA TRP A 400 1.62 -11.53 -0.33
C TRP A 400 2.90 -12.27 0.17
N VAL A 401 4.09 -11.74 -0.12
CA VAL A 401 5.37 -12.22 0.41
C VAL A 401 5.40 -12.25 1.95
N TRP A 402 4.51 -11.50 2.62
CA TRP A 402 4.30 -11.61 4.07
C TRP A 402 4.05 -13.04 4.55
N ILE A 403 3.39 -13.88 3.74
CA ILE A 403 3.12 -15.30 4.04
C ILE A 403 4.44 -16.08 4.15
N PHE A 404 5.39 -15.85 3.25
CA PHE A 404 6.69 -16.54 3.32
C PHE A 404 7.51 -16.10 4.53
N TYR A 405 7.48 -14.83 4.89
CA TYR A 405 8.06 -14.37 6.14
C TYR A 405 7.40 -15.06 7.34
N GLY A 406 6.07 -15.15 7.38
CA GLY A 406 5.32 -15.88 8.41
C GLY A 406 5.67 -17.36 8.48
N LEU A 407 5.74 -18.04 7.33
CA LEU A 407 6.14 -19.45 7.25
C LEU A 407 7.59 -19.68 7.70
N SER A 408 8.49 -18.71 7.48
CA SER A 408 9.88 -18.81 7.95
C SER A 408 10.00 -18.74 9.48
N LEU A 409 9.05 -18.10 10.17
CA LEU A 409 9.09 -17.95 11.63
C LEU A 409 8.99 -19.29 12.36
N ILE A 410 8.20 -20.24 11.84
CA ILE A 410 7.98 -21.55 12.48
C ILE A 410 9.30 -22.33 12.63
N PRO A 411 10.03 -22.67 11.56
CA PRO A 411 11.31 -23.36 11.67
C PRO A 411 12.38 -22.53 12.39
N LEU A 412 12.40 -21.21 12.24
CA LEU A 412 13.34 -20.36 13.00
C LEU A 412 13.07 -20.40 14.51
N MET A 413 11.80 -20.42 14.94
CA MET A 413 11.41 -20.60 16.34
C MET A 413 11.79 -21.98 16.87
N LEU A 414 11.55 -23.04 16.08
CA LEU A 414 11.97 -24.39 16.44
C LEU A 414 13.49 -24.48 16.60
N ALA A 415 14.25 -23.81 15.72
CA ALA A 415 15.70 -23.72 15.84
C ALA A 415 16.15 -23.00 17.12
N LEU A 416 15.46 -21.94 17.53
CA LEU A 416 15.76 -21.20 18.76
C LEU A 416 15.46 -22.03 20.02
N VAL A 417 14.29 -22.67 20.07
CA VAL A 417 13.81 -23.40 21.26
C VAL A 417 14.48 -24.77 21.39
N PHE A 418 14.51 -25.56 20.33
CA PHE A 418 15.01 -26.94 20.34
C PHE A 418 16.48 -27.06 19.93
N ARG A 419 17.13 -25.96 19.52
CA ARG A 419 18.51 -25.94 19.01
C ARG A 419 18.74 -26.92 17.86
N TRP A 420 17.70 -27.17 17.06
CA TRP A 420 17.73 -28.08 15.93
C TRP A 420 18.34 -27.41 14.70
N SER A 421 19.49 -27.90 14.25
CA SER A 421 20.22 -27.36 13.10
C SER A 421 19.47 -27.49 11.78
N GLY A 422 18.69 -28.56 11.59
CA GLY A 422 17.87 -28.76 10.37
C GLY A 422 16.82 -27.68 10.20
N ALA A 423 16.05 -27.41 11.27
CA ALA A 423 15.08 -26.30 11.27
C ALA A 423 15.75 -24.94 11.07
N GLN A 424 16.97 -24.74 11.57
CA GLN A 424 17.69 -23.48 11.35
C GLN A 424 17.96 -23.23 9.86
N TRP A 425 18.47 -24.23 9.14
CA TRP A 425 18.75 -24.11 7.71
C TRP A 425 17.49 -23.93 6.89
N ILE A 426 16.43 -24.69 7.19
CA ILE A 426 15.13 -24.56 6.53
C ILE A 426 14.57 -23.15 6.74
N GLY A 427 14.54 -22.67 7.99
CA GLY A 427 14.02 -21.36 8.32
C GLY A 427 14.81 -20.22 7.71
N MET A 428 16.14 -20.31 7.72
CA MET A 428 17.00 -19.31 7.07
C MET A 428 16.84 -19.33 5.54
N GLY A 429 16.72 -20.51 4.92
CA GLY A 429 16.46 -20.63 3.48
C GLY A 429 15.14 -19.99 3.07
N MET A 430 14.07 -20.23 3.84
CA MET A 430 12.76 -19.61 3.62
C MET A 430 12.80 -18.10 3.83
N PHE A 431 13.50 -17.62 4.87
CA PHE A 431 13.70 -16.19 5.12
C PHE A 431 14.44 -15.50 3.97
N LEU A 432 15.52 -16.10 3.48
CA LEU A 432 16.30 -15.57 2.35
C LEU A 432 15.50 -15.57 1.05
N LEU A 433 14.66 -16.59 0.82
CA LEU A 433 13.74 -16.62 -0.31
C LEU A 433 12.70 -15.49 -0.21
N ALA A 434 12.06 -15.31 0.96
CA ALA A 434 11.12 -14.23 1.20
C ALA A 434 11.77 -12.85 0.98
N PHE A 435 12.98 -12.66 1.51
CA PHE A 435 13.76 -11.45 1.31
C PHE A 435 14.15 -11.22 -0.15
N GLY A 436 14.50 -12.27 -0.90
CA GLY A 436 14.77 -12.19 -2.33
C GLY A 436 13.54 -11.74 -3.13
N LEU A 437 12.37 -12.33 -2.86
CA LEU A 437 11.10 -11.93 -3.49
C LEU A 437 10.72 -10.49 -3.14
N HIS A 438 10.89 -10.09 -1.88
CA HIS A 438 10.63 -8.72 -1.44
C HIS A 438 11.59 -7.72 -2.09
N THR A 439 12.87 -8.08 -2.21
CA THR A 439 13.87 -7.28 -2.94
C THR A 439 13.45 -7.11 -4.40
N ALA A 440 13.07 -8.19 -5.08
CA ALA A 440 12.58 -8.10 -6.46
C ALA A 440 11.37 -7.14 -6.58
N ALA A 441 10.41 -7.22 -5.65
CA ALA A 441 9.24 -6.35 -5.62
C ALA A 441 9.60 -4.86 -5.52
N LEU A 442 10.53 -4.51 -4.62
CA LEU A 442 10.99 -3.13 -4.43
C LEU A 442 11.79 -2.61 -5.63
N PHE A 443 12.66 -3.43 -6.21
CA PHE A 443 13.45 -3.04 -7.38
C PHE A 443 12.59 -2.89 -8.64
N ILE A 444 11.58 -3.73 -8.82
CA ILE A 444 10.58 -3.55 -9.88
C ILE A 444 9.84 -2.24 -9.67
N ARG A 445 9.40 -1.96 -8.43
CA ARG A 445 8.72 -0.69 -8.12
C ARG A 445 9.62 0.51 -8.42
N TRP A 446 10.88 0.48 -7.97
CA TRP A 446 11.87 1.50 -8.25
C TRP A 446 12.05 1.72 -9.75
N TYR A 447 12.18 0.64 -10.53
CA TYR A 447 12.32 0.70 -11.98
C TYR A 447 11.07 1.28 -12.66
N VAL A 448 9.87 1.00 -12.15
CA VAL A 448 8.61 1.54 -12.70
C VAL A 448 8.37 2.99 -12.31
N SER A 449 8.76 3.39 -11.09
CA SER A 449 8.56 4.75 -10.59
C SER A 449 9.65 5.75 -10.97
N ASP A 450 10.78 5.28 -11.52
CA ASP A 450 11.97 6.08 -11.85
C ASP A 450 12.57 6.86 -10.67
N ARG A 451 12.20 6.46 -9.46
CA ARG A 451 12.66 7.02 -8.20
C ARG A 451 12.64 5.96 -7.13
N TRP A 452 13.49 6.11 -6.14
CA TRP A 452 13.46 5.23 -4.99
C TRP A 452 12.09 5.31 -4.28
N PRO A 453 11.53 4.18 -3.85
CA PRO A 453 10.19 4.11 -3.27
C PRO A 453 10.18 4.61 -1.82
N ASN A 454 10.02 5.93 -1.62
CA ASN A 454 9.82 6.59 -0.32
C ASN A 454 8.86 7.79 -0.39
N SER A 455 7.98 7.86 -1.39
CA SER A 455 7.10 9.03 -1.57
C SER A 455 5.82 9.02 -0.74
N ASN A 456 5.38 7.84 -0.31
CA ASN A 456 4.11 7.63 0.40
C ASN A 456 4.27 6.58 1.50
N MET A 457 3.30 6.45 2.39
CA MET A 457 3.33 5.47 3.49
C MET A 457 3.52 4.02 2.99
N PHE A 458 2.88 3.62 1.89
CA PHE A 458 3.03 2.26 1.36
C PHE A 458 4.49 1.94 1.02
N GLU A 459 5.13 2.87 0.32
CA GLU A 459 6.54 2.81 -0.05
C GLU A 459 7.45 2.85 1.16
N ALA A 460 7.19 3.75 2.12
CA ALA A 460 7.97 3.83 3.35
C ALA A 460 7.90 2.53 4.19
N VAL A 461 6.72 1.91 4.31
CA VAL A 461 6.52 0.67 5.08
C VAL A 461 7.23 -0.52 4.43
N THR A 462 7.08 -0.68 3.10
CA THR A 462 7.72 -1.77 2.34
C THR A 462 9.24 -1.62 2.35
N THR A 463 9.75 -0.41 2.12
CA THR A 463 11.18 -0.10 2.18
C THR A 463 11.76 -0.30 3.59
N ALA A 464 11.04 0.10 4.65
CA ALA A 464 11.47 -0.15 6.03
C ALA A 464 11.61 -1.65 6.33
N ALA A 465 10.65 -2.47 5.90
CA ALA A 465 10.70 -3.92 6.08
C ALA A 465 11.86 -4.57 5.32
N TRP A 466 12.26 -4.01 4.18
CA TRP A 466 13.45 -4.45 3.44
C TRP A 466 14.74 -4.07 4.16
N PHE A 467 14.84 -2.85 4.69
CA PHE A 467 15.96 -2.42 5.52
C PHE A 467 16.15 -3.30 6.77
N GLY A 468 15.04 -3.74 7.40
CA GLY A 468 15.08 -4.73 8.48
C GLY A 468 15.68 -6.06 8.04
N GLY A 469 15.33 -6.54 6.84
CA GLY A 469 15.91 -7.74 6.23
C GLY A 469 17.41 -7.61 5.96
N CYS A 470 17.83 -6.51 5.34
CA CYS A 470 19.24 -6.19 5.11
C CYS A 470 20.03 -6.19 6.43
N THR A 471 19.50 -5.52 7.45
CA THR A 471 20.15 -5.41 8.76
C THR A 471 20.20 -6.75 9.48
N ALA A 472 19.13 -7.54 9.41
CA ALA A 472 19.11 -8.88 10.00
C ALA A 472 20.14 -9.81 9.35
N ILE A 473 20.25 -9.80 8.02
CA ILE A 473 21.28 -10.57 7.31
C ILE A 473 22.65 -10.10 7.78
N LEU A 474 22.94 -8.79 7.71
CA LEU A 474 24.22 -8.21 8.10
C LEU A 474 24.62 -8.58 9.53
N LEU A 475 23.71 -8.40 10.49
CA LEU A 475 23.94 -8.75 11.89
C LEU A 475 24.16 -10.25 12.06
N GLU A 476 23.39 -11.08 11.36
CA GLU A 476 23.60 -12.53 11.35
C GLU A 476 24.99 -12.89 10.81
N LEU A 477 25.53 -12.17 9.80
CA LEU A 477 26.89 -12.36 9.27
C LEU A 477 27.98 -11.93 10.26
N CYS A 478 27.81 -10.77 10.91
CA CYS A 478 28.77 -10.20 11.86
C CYS A 478 28.83 -11.02 13.16
N VAL A 479 27.69 -11.55 13.57
CA VAL A 479 27.48 -12.19 14.88
C VAL A 479 27.56 -13.73 14.79
N ARG A 480 27.95 -14.31 13.64
CA ARG A 480 28.05 -15.79 13.43
C ARG A 480 28.83 -16.57 14.49
N ARG A 481 29.77 -15.90 15.17
CA ARG A 481 30.61 -16.46 16.23
C ARG A 481 29.95 -16.44 17.61
N LEU A 482 28.87 -15.69 17.78
CA LEU A 482 28.10 -15.58 19.01
C LEU A 482 26.89 -16.54 18.98
N PRO A 483 26.32 -16.89 20.15
CA PRO A 483 25.15 -17.76 20.24
C PRO A 483 23.82 -17.10 19.81
N LEU A 484 23.86 -15.92 19.18
CA LEU A 484 22.67 -15.15 18.74
C LEU A 484 22.10 -15.62 17.38
N ARG A 485 22.40 -16.85 16.97
CA ARG A 485 22.07 -17.34 15.63
C ARG A 485 20.56 -17.32 15.41
N SER A 486 20.15 -16.82 14.24
CA SER A 486 18.78 -16.76 13.73
C SER A 486 17.83 -15.82 14.48
N VAL A 487 18.25 -15.21 15.59
CA VAL A 487 17.39 -14.29 16.36
C VAL A 487 17.11 -13.01 15.59
N PHE A 488 18.11 -12.47 14.87
CA PHE A 488 17.90 -11.30 14.02
C PHE A 488 16.97 -11.60 12.83
N ALA A 489 17.12 -12.78 12.22
CA ALA A 489 16.23 -13.25 11.16
C ALA A 489 14.79 -13.42 11.65
N ILE A 490 14.58 -13.95 12.87
CA ILE A 490 13.26 -14.00 13.51
C ILE A 490 12.66 -12.61 13.65
N CYS A 491 13.43 -11.64 14.16
CA CYS A 491 12.94 -10.29 14.39
C CYS A 491 12.54 -9.61 13.09
N SER A 492 13.40 -9.71 12.07
CA SER A 492 13.08 -9.16 10.76
C SER A 492 11.92 -9.90 10.10
N ALA A 493 11.85 -11.23 10.17
CA ALA A 493 10.73 -11.97 9.61
C ALA A 493 9.40 -11.55 10.24
N ALA A 494 9.35 -11.38 11.56
CA ALA A 494 8.16 -10.90 12.25
C ALA A 494 7.82 -9.45 11.87
N ALA A 495 8.82 -8.56 11.82
CA ALA A 495 8.64 -7.17 11.41
C ALA A 495 8.14 -7.05 9.96
N SER A 496 8.78 -7.74 9.02
CA SER A 496 8.44 -7.75 7.60
C SER A 496 7.08 -8.43 7.36
N MET A 497 6.74 -9.48 8.11
CA MET A 497 5.41 -10.11 8.05
C MET A 497 4.33 -9.10 8.43
N VAL A 498 4.46 -8.42 9.58
CA VAL A 498 3.45 -7.44 10.03
C VAL A 498 3.36 -6.26 9.05
N ALA A 499 4.48 -5.70 8.63
CA ALA A 499 4.52 -4.57 7.71
C ALA A 499 3.84 -4.87 6.36
N LEU A 500 4.21 -5.99 5.73
CA LEU A 500 3.65 -6.39 4.43
C LEU A 500 2.20 -6.88 4.55
N MET A 501 1.82 -7.49 5.68
CA MET A 501 0.43 -7.84 5.98
C MET A 501 -0.43 -6.57 6.08
N CYS A 502 0.03 -5.53 6.78
CA CYS A 502 -0.64 -4.24 6.82
C CYS A 502 -0.77 -3.61 5.42
N ALA A 503 0.29 -3.66 4.62
CA ALA A 503 0.26 -3.16 3.24
C ALA A 503 -0.73 -3.92 2.34
N TYR A 504 -0.97 -5.22 2.61
CA TYR A 504 -1.96 -6.02 1.89
C TYR A 504 -3.40 -5.72 2.32
N TYR A 505 -3.67 -5.63 3.62
CA TYR A 505 -5.04 -5.51 4.15
C TYR A 505 -5.54 -4.08 4.34
N MET A 506 -4.66 -3.06 4.32
CA MET A 506 -5.06 -1.65 4.51
C MET A 506 -4.74 -0.75 3.30
N PRO A 507 -5.19 -1.07 2.07
CA PRO A 507 -4.85 -0.32 0.86
C PRO A 507 -5.46 1.10 0.78
N ILE A 508 -6.43 1.46 1.64
CA ILE A 508 -6.88 2.86 1.74
C ILE A 508 -5.84 3.71 2.48
N GLY A 509 -5.28 3.17 3.56
CA GLY A 509 -4.31 3.90 4.38
C GLY A 509 -2.91 3.86 3.78
N LEU A 510 -2.57 2.73 3.16
CA LEU A 510 -1.31 2.48 2.49
C LEU A 510 -1.57 2.39 0.98
N ASP A 511 -1.80 3.54 0.34
CA ASP A 511 -2.09 3.60 -1.10
C ASP A 511 -0.92 3.03 -1.93
N PRO A 512 -1.10 1.89 -2.62
CA PRO A 512 -0.05 1.29 -3.43
C PRO A 512 0.17 2.03 -4.76
N ASN A 513 -0.70 2.94 -5.16
CA ASN A 513 -0.62 3.63 -6.45
C ASN A 513 0.65 4.49 -6.55
N ILE A 514 1.23 4.53 -7.76
CA ILE A 514 2.45 5.28 -8.03
C ILE A 514 2.06 6.69 -8.47
N ARG A 515 2.24 7.65 -7.56
CA ARG A 515 1.99 9.08 -7.79
C ARG A 515 3.30 9.83 -8.01
N ASN A 516 3.17 11.01 -8.63
CA ASN A 516 4.27 11.95 -8.74
C ASN A 516 4.60 12.50 -7.35
N MET A 517 5.90 12.69 -7.11
CA MET A 517 6.40 13.20 -5.84
C MET A 517 6.11 14.71 -5.79
N MET A 518 5.72 15.22 -4.62
CA MET A 518 5.52 16.66 -4.47
C MET A 518 6.85 17.40 -4.65
N PRO A 519 6.85 18.62 -5.20
CA PRO A 519 8.09 19.37 -5.46
C PRO A 519 9.00 19.50 -4.23
N VAL A 520 8.42 19.71 -3.04
CA VAL A 520 9.17 19.85 -1.77
C VAL A 520 9.89 18.56 -1.35
N LEU A 521 9.50 17.42 -1.92
CA LEU A 521 10.09 16.13 -1.65
C LEU A 521 11.35 15.87 -2.52
N HIS A 522 11.61 16.70 -3.54
CA HIS A 522 12.82 16.63 -4.37
C HIS A 522 14.04 17.29 -3.70
N ASP A 523 14.39 16.84 -2.50
CA ASP A 523 15.58 17.30 -1.77
C ASP A 523 16.42 16.09 -1.31
N LEU A 524 17.75 16.20 -1.48
CA LEU A 524 18.73 15.21 -1.02
C LEU A 524 18.64 15.00 0.49
N TRP A 525 18.44 16.07 1.28
CA TRP A 525 18.34 15.97 2.73
C TRP A 525 17.13 15.18 3.17
N LEU A 526 15.98 15.39 2.54
CA LEU A 526 14.78 14.61 2.81
C LEU A 526 14.98 13.14 2.46
N TYR A 527 15.65 12.87 1.33
CA TYR A 527 15.93 11.52 0.88
C TYR A 527 16.78 10.73 1.89
N ILE A 528 17.85 11.34 2.39
CA ILE A 528 18.74 10.71 3.39
C ILE A 528 18.01 10.61 4.74
N HIS A 529 17.37 11.68 5.19
CA HIS A 529 16.60 11.74 6.44
C HIS A 529 15.57 10.60 6.52
N THR A 530 14.72 10.50 5.50
CA THR A 530 13.60 9.55 5.48
C THR A 530 14.11 8.13 5.56
N ASN A 531 15.13 7.77 4.77
CA ASN A 531 15.73 6.43 4.79
C ASN A 531 16.35 6.08 6.16
N VAL A 532 17.00 7.03 6.82
CA VAL A 532 17.62 6.80 8.12
C VAL A 532 16.56 6.64 9.23
N ILE A 533 15.51 7.46 9.21
CA ILE A 533 14.40 7.35 10.17
C ILE A 533 13.62 6.05 9.99
N ILE A 534 13.28 5.64 8.76
CA ILE A 534 12.52 4.40 8.55
C ILE A 534 13.35 3.15 8.91
N LEU A 535 14.67 3.17 8.69
CA LEU A 535 15.57 2.12 9.16
C LEU A 535 15.58 2.06 10.70
N SER A 536 15.69 3.21 11.37
CA SER A 536 15.59 3.29 12.82
C SER A 536 14.29 2.69 13.34
N TYR A 537 13.14 3.10 12.80
CA TYR A 537 11.82 2.59 13.22
C TYR A 537 11.68 1.08 13.03
N CYS A 538 12.22 0.52 11.93
CA CYS A 538 12.23 -0.92 11.74
C CYS A 538 13.02 -1.64 12.85
N LEU A 539 14.19 -1.12 13.22
CA LEU A 539 15.02 -1.69 14.28
C LEU A 539 14.36 -1.59 15.67
N ILE A 540 13.63 -0.51 15.94
CA ILE A 540 12.80 -0.37 17.14
C ILE A 540 11.75 -1.47 17.20
N PHE A 541 11.06 -1.71 16.08
CA PHE A 541 10.05 -2.77 16.01
C PHE A 541 10.69 -4.16 16.18
N MET A 542 11.85 -4.42 15.57
CA MET A 542 12.62 -5.65 15.78
C MET A 542 13.05 -5.84 17.24
N ALA A 543 13.43 -4.77 17.94
CA ALA A 543 13.74 -4.79 19.37
C ALA A 543 12.50 -5.13 20.20
N ALA A 544 11.32 -4.62 19.83
CA ALA A 544 10.06 -4.96 20.49
C ALA A 544 9.68 -6.43 20.29
N VAL A 545 9.93 -7.01 19.11
CA VAL A 545 9.74 -8.45 18.87
C VAL A 545 10.62 -9.27 19.81
N THR A 546 11.91 -8.96 19.90
CA THR A 546 12.83 -9.67 20.81
C THR A 546 12.50 -9.46 22.29
N GLY A 547 12.13 -8.23 22.67
CA GLY A 547 11.65 -7.92 24.03
C GLY A 547 10.38 -8.70 24.39
N THR A 548 9.45 -8.85 23.45
CA THR A 548 8.24 -9.65 23.64
C THR A 548 8.59 -11.12 23.83
N LEU A 549 9.48 -11.67 23.00
CA LEU A 549 9.97 -13.04 23.16
C LEU A 549 10.65 -13.26 24.51
N TYR A 550 11.42 -12.28 25.01
CA TYR A 550 12.04 -12.34 26.33
C TYR A 550 11.00 -12.38 27.46
N LEU A 551 9.97 -11.52 27.39
CA LEU A 551 8.88 -11.50 28.37
C LEU A 551 8.07 -12.80 28.35
N MET A 552 7.77 -13.33 27.16
CA MET A 552 7.10 -14.62 26.99
C MET A 552 7.93 -15.76 27.58
N PHE A 553 9.23 -15.81 27.29
CA PHE A 553 10.15 -16.80 27.87
C PHE A 553 10.16 -16.73 29.41
N ARG A 554 10.21 -15.52 29.96
CA ARG A 554 10.15 -15.31 31.41
C ARG A 554 8.81 -15.73 32.01
N PHE A 555 7.71 -15.44 31.33
CA PHE A 555 6.36 -15.81 31.76
C PHE A 555 6.17 -17.33 31.80
N VAL A 556 6.62 -18.05 30.76
CA VAL A 556 6.57 -19.52 30.75
C VAL A 556 7.40 -20.11 31.90
N ARG A 557 8.60 -19.57 32.13
CA ARG A 557 9.46 -19.99 33.25
C ARG A 557 8.87 -19.70 34.62
N TRP A 558 8.13 -18.61 34.77
CA TRP A 558 7.45 -18.30 36.03
C TRP A 558 6.49 -19.41 36.48
N PHE A 559 5.85 -20.13 35.55
CA PHE A 559 5.02 -21.29 35.86
C PHE A 559 5.78 -22.62 36.00
N THR A 560 6.99 -22.71 35.42
CA THR A 560 7.71 -23.98 35.28
C THR A 560 8.83 -24.13 36.33
N ASP A 561 9.44 -23.03 36.76
CA ASP A 561 10.57 -23.05 37.69
C ASP A 561 10.13 -23.22 39.15
N LYS A 562 10.86 -24.05 39.89
CA LYS A 562 10.73 -24.14 41.36
C LYS A 562 11.17 -22.82 42.00
N PRO A 563 10.50 -22.33 43.05
CA PRO A 563 10.84 -21.06 43.69
C PRO A 563 12.31 -21.06 44.16
N GLY A 564 13.16 -20.22 43.55
CA GLY A 564 14.55 -20.02 43.95
C GLY A 564 15.58 -19.88 42.83
N ILE A 565 15.29 -20.28 41.59
CA ILE A 565 16.24 -20.20 40.45
C ILE A 565 15.86 -19.03 39.54
N ASN A 566 15.94 -17.79 40.06
CA ASN A 566 15.80 -16.64 39.18
C ASN A 566 17.12 -16.46 38.40
N GLU A 567 17.21 -17.06 37.21
CA GLU A 567 18.18 -16.66 36.18
C GLU A 567 17.85 -15.23 35.72
N TYR A 568 18.14 -14.25 36.59
CA TYR A 568 18.24 -12.87 36.16
C TYR A 568 19.30 -12.83 35.07
N ALA A 569 19.00 -12.22 33.92
CA ALA A 569 20.04 -11.80 33.00
C ALA A 569 20.86 -10.71 33.73
N ARG A 570 21.79 -11.13 34.60
CA ARG A 570 22.60 -10.24 35.45
C ARG A 570 23.48 -9.33 34.60
N MET A 571 23.75 -9.72 33.37
CA MET A 571 24.43 -8.92 32.36
C MET A 571 23.81 -9.19 30.99
N GLY A 572 23.47 -8.14 30.28
CA GLY A 572 23.13 -8.18 28.86
C GLY A 572 23.58 -6.90 28.18
N GLY A 573 23.75 -6.98 26.87
CA GLY A 573 24.45 -6.02 26.02
C GLY A 573 25.56 -6.73 25.24
N ALA A 574 26.04 -6.15 24.14
CA ALA A 574 27.15 -6.75 23.36
C ALA A 574 28.39 -7.04 24.24
N ALA A 575 28.64 -6.18 25.24
CA ALA A 575 29.72 -6.32 26.22
C ALA A 575 29.60 -7.52 27.17
N SER A 576 28.40 -8.11 27.38
CA SER A 576 28.28 -9.31 28.22
C SER A 576 28.64 -10.60 27.48
N LEU A 577 28.74 -10.54 26.15
CA LEU A 577 29.16 -11.65 25.29
C LEU A 577 30.65 -11.59 24.95
N ILE A 578 31.32 -10.49 25.29
CA ILE A 578 32.74 -10.22 25.05
C ILE A 578 33.38 -9.83 26.38
N GLN A 579 33.92 -10.80 27.11
CA GLN A 579 34.70 -10.53 28.32
C GLN A 579 36.15 -10.30 27.92
N THR A 580 36.77 -9.17 28.29
CA THR A 580 38.22 -8.98 28.11
C THR A 580 38.98 -9.82 29.14
N GLY A 581 39.88 -10.68 28.66
CA GLY A 581 40.78 -11.44 29.50
C GLY A 581 41.85 -10.58 30.17
N PRO A 582 42.61 -11.14 31.12
CA PRO A 582 43.70 -10.45 31.83
C PRO A 582 44.74 -9.81 30.87
N ASP A 583 44.85 -10.35 29.66
CA ASP A 583 45.82 -9.95 28.64
C ASP A 583 45.26 -8.93 27.63
N GLY A 584 44.05 -8.39 27.86
CA GLY A 584 43.36 -7.47 26.95
C GLY A 584 42.77 -8.13 25.69
N GLN A 585 42.91 -9.46 25.53
CA GLN A 585 42.28 -10.21 24.45
C GLN A 585 40.80 -10.51 24.79
N PRO A 586 39.87 -10.43 23.82
CA PRO A 586 38.48 -10.82 24.04
C PRO A 586 38.39 -12.33 24.30
N ILE A 587 38.15 -12.71 25.56
CA ILE A 587 37.68 -14.03 25.93
C ILE A 587 36.20 -14.07 25.52
N ILE A 588 35.93 -14.63 24.35
CA ILE A 588 34.59 -15.11 24.01
C ILE A 588 34.35 -16.31 24.94
N THR A 589 33.79 -16.06 26.12
CA THR A 589 33.45 -17.13 27.04
C THR A 589 32.40 -17.99 26.33
N ARG A 590 32.81 -19.18 25.91
CA ARG A 590 31.95 -20.27 25.43
C ARG A 590 31.01 -20.80 26.55
N ALA A 591 30.77 -19.99 27.58
CA ALA A 591 29.80 -20.26 28.62
C ALA A 591 28.44 -20.44 27.93
N LYS A 592 27.69 -21.46 28.34
CA LYS A 592 26.34 -21.72 27.84
C LYS A 592 25.46 -20.51 28.16
N SER A 593 25.36 -19.55 27.24
CA SER A 593 24.48 -18.40 27.40
C SER A 593 23.03 -18.88 27.46
N SER A 594 22.30 -18.48 28.50
CA SER A 594 20.87 -18.78 28.62
C SER A 594 20.10 -18.06 27.50
N ILE A 595 18.96 -18.62 27.05
CA ILE A 595 18.10 -18.01 26.02
C ILE A 595 17.71 -16.58 26.42
N GLY A 596 17.46 -16.34 27.71
CA GLY A 596 17.16 -15.00 28.22
C GLY A 596 18.29 -13.99 28.01
N GLN A 597 19.56 -14.40 28.12
CA GLN A 597 20.72 -13.53 27.86
C GLN A 597 20.88 -13.25 26.37
N VAL A 598 20.58 -14.24 25.52
CA VAL A 598 20.58 -14.10 24.06
C VAL A 598 19.51 -13.09 23.61
N LEU A 599 18.29 -13.21 24.11
CA LEU A 599 17.18 -12.32 23.76
C LEU A 599 17.40 -10.89 24.29
N ASP A 600 17.86 -10.73 25.53
CA ASP A 600 18.18 -9.42 26.10
C ASP A 600 19.37 -8.75 25.38
N GLY A 601 20.43 -9.52 25.08
CA GLY A 601 21.57 -9.03 24.31
C GLY A 601 21.19 -8.58 22.89
N THR A 602 20.30 -9.35 22.23
CA THR A 602 19.77 -8.98 20.90
C THR A 602 18.94 -7.71 20.98
N THR A 603 18.04 -7.62 21.97
CA THR A 603 17.21 -6.43 22.20
C THR A 603 18.08 -5.19 22.38
N MET A 604 19.14 -5.29 23.20
CA MET A 604 20.05 -4.15 23.43
C MET A 604 20.79 -3.72 22.17
N ILE A 605 21.33 -4.66 21.37
CA ILE A 605 22.00 -4.31 20.11
C ILE A 605 21.05 -3.54 19.19
N LEU A 606 19.80 -3.99 19.07
CA LEU A 606 18.79 -3.33 18.23
C LEU A 606 18.38 -1.96 18.78
N VAL A 607 18.21 -1.82 20.10
CA VAL A 607 17.92 -0.54 20.76
C VAL A 607 19.07 0.46 20.59
N GLU A 608 20.32 0.03 20.77
CA GLU A 608 21.49 0.90 20.63
C GLU A 608 21.64 1.40 19.18
N LEU A 609 21.50 0.49 18.20
CA LEU A 609 21.55 0.86 16.78
C LEU A 609 20.40 1.80 16.40
N SER A 610 19.17 1.48 16.81
CA SER A 610 18.00 2.33 16.53
C SER A 610 18.10 3.68 17.21
N PHE A 611 18.58 3.76 18.45
CA PHE A 611 18.77 5.02 19.17
C PHE A 611 19.68 6.00 18.42
N ILE A 612 20.79 5.50 17.87
CA ILE A 612 21.76 6.32 17.15
C ILE A 612 21.21 6.78 15.80
N LEU A 613 20.54 5.87 15.09
CA LEU A 613 19.91 6.21 13.82
C LEU A 613 18.70 7.14 14.01
N LEU A 614 17.94 6.98 15.10
CA LEU A 614 16.86 7.89 15.47
C LEU A 614 17.40 9.29 15.70
N TRP A 615 18.47 9.42 16.50
CA TRP A 615 19.12 10.70 16.74
C TRP A 615 19.63 11.36 15.45
N ALA A 616 20.38 10.61 14.64
CA ALA A 616 20.91 11.11 13.38
C ALA A 616 19.78 11.55 12.44
N GLY A 617 18.74 10.71 12.33
CA GLY A 617 17.54 11.00 11.56
C GLY A 617 16.85 12.28 12.03
N THR A 618 16.61 12.45 13.33
CA THR A 618 15.97 13.66 13.88
C THR A 618 16.78 14.92 13.59
N VAL A 619 18.12 14.87 13.71
CA VAL A 619 19.00 16.00 13.36
C VAL A 619 18.95 16.31 11.86
N MET A 620 19.02 15.30 11.00
CA MET A 620 18.90 15.50 9.54
C MET A 620 17.52 16.04 9.15
N GLY A 621 16.48 15.65 9.87
CA GLY A 621 15.13 16.18 9.69
C GLY A 621 15.05 17.66 10.03
N ALA A 622 15.72 18.09 11.11
CA ALA A 622 15.80 19.50 11.48
C ALA A 622 16.56 20.33 10.43
N ILE A 623 17.64 19.81 9.85
CA ILE A 623 18.38 20.47 8.77
C ILE A 623 17.49 20.63 7.52
N TRP A 624 16.78 19.58 7.14
CA TRP A 624 15.85 19.64 6.01
C TRP A 624 14.69 20.62 6.25
N ALA A 625 14.13 20.63 7.46
CA ALA A 625 13.06 21.55 7.84
C ALA A 625 13.52 23.01 7.76
N ASP A 626 14.75 23.30 8.19
CA ASP A 626 15.34 24.64 8.06
C ASP A 626 15.48 25.05 6.59
N HIS A 627 15.98 24.14 5.75
CA HIS A 627 16.12 24.38 4.31
C HIS A 627 14.77 24.58 3.60
N SER A 628 13.74 23.83 3.98
CA SER A 628 12.45 23.81 3.28
C SER A 628 11.46 24.85 3.80
N TRP A 629 11.45 25.08 5.12
CA TRP A 629 10.43 25.89 5.81
C TRP A 629 11.03 27.08 6.57
N GLY A 630 12.35 27.31 6.51
CA GLY A 630 13.04 28.42 7.16
C GLY A 630 13.12 28.32 8.68
N ARG A 631 12.87 27.13 9.26
CA ARG A 631 13.03 26.86 10.69
C ARG A 631 13.39 25.39 10.94
N PRO A 632 14.29 25.09 11.90
CA PRO A 632 14.75 23.72 12.13
C PRO A 632 13.76 22.84 12.93
N TRP A 633 12.77 23.42 13.60
CA TRP A 633 11.79 22.66 14.38
C TRP A 633 10.43 23.34 14.40
N GLY A 634 9.40 22.54 14.22
CA GLY A 634 8.02 22.99 14.04
C GLY A 634 7.08 22.75 15.20
N TRP A 635 7.45 21.89 16.17
CA TRP A 635 6.55 21.29 17.16
C TRP A 635 5.36 20.56 16.52
N ASP A 636 5.53 20.10 15.28
CA ASP A 636 4.53 19.26 14.62
C ASP A 636 4.42 17.92 15.36
N PRO A 637 3.23 17.29 15.43
CA PRO A 637 3.07 16.04 16.15
C PRO A 637 4.09 14.96 15.75
N LYS A 638 4.50 14.87 14.47
CA LYS A 638 5.51 13.87 14.07
C LYS A 638 6.88 14.10 14.69
N GLU A 639 7.29 15.35 14.77
CA GLU A 639 8.55 15.78 15.37
C GLU A 639 8.54 15.53 16.89
N VAL A 640 7.44 15.89 17.56
CA VAL A 640 7.26 15.70 19.00
C VAL A 640 7.30 14.22 19.37
N PHE A 641 6.63 13.35 18.60
CA PHE A 641 6.63 11.92 18.89
C PHE A 641 7.95 11.22 18.53
N ALA A 642 8.70 11.71 17.55
CA ALA A 642 10.07 11.28 17.32
C ALA A 642 10.97 11.62 18.52
N LEU A 643 10.85 12.84 19.07
CA LEU A 643 11.54 13.26 20.30
C LEU A 643 11.11 12.44 21.52
N ASN A 644 9.82 12.15 21.70
CA ASN A 644 9.33 11.30 22.79
C ASN A 644 9.94 9.89 22.73
N THR A 645 9.99 9.30 21.53
CA THR A 645 10.62 7.99 21.32
C THR A 645 12.11 8.03 21.71
N PHE A 646 12.82 9.10 21.31
CA PHE A 646 14.21 9.31 21.69
C PHE A 646 14.39 9.40 23.22
N ILE A 647 13.55 10.18 23.91
CA ILE A 647 13.57 10.33 25.38
C ILE A 647 13.32 8.98 26.08
N VAL A 648 12.41 8.16 25.58
CA VAL A 648 12.14 6.82 26.14
C VAL A 648 13.39 5.94 26.07
N PHE A 649 14.16 5.99 24.99
CA PHE A 649 15.41 5.23 24.88
C PHE A 649 16.56 5.80 25.69
N VAL A 650 16.64 7.12 25.84
CA VAL A 650 17.54 7.73 26.85
C VAL A 650 17.19 7.18 28.24
N ALA A 651 15.90 7.17 28.60
CA ALA A 651 15.44 6.63 29.87
C ALA A 651 15.75 5.13 30.02
N LEU A 652 15.66 4.34 28.94
CA LEU A 652 16.04 2.92 28.93
C LEU A 652 17.51 2.74 29.32
N ILE A 653 18.41 3.46 28.64
CA ILE A 653 19.86 3.38 28.90
C ILE A 653 20.16 3.76 30.36
N HIS A 654 19.56 4.83 30.86
CA HIS A 654 19.73 5.28 32.24
C HIS A 654 19.16 4.31 33.27
N ALA A 655 17.95 3.78 33.04
CA ALA A 655 17.32 2.80 33.92
C ALA A 655 18.20 1.56 34.07
N ARG A 656 18.79 1.10 32.96
CA ARG A 656 19.65 -0.09 32.92
C ARG A 656 20.95 0.06 33.72
N LEU A 657 21.43 1.28 33.95
CA LEU A 657 22.59 1.55 34.81
C LEU A 657 22.26 1.34 36.31
N LYS A 658 21.00 1.53 36.72
CA LYS A 658 20.59 1.52 38.13
C LYS A 658 19.85 0.25 38.56
N VAL A 659 19.10 -0.38 37.65
CA VAL A 659 18.24 -1.53 37.98
C VAL A 659 19.01 -2.85 38.08
N ARG A 660 18.61 -3.67 39.07
CA ARG A 660 19.19 -5.01 39.28
C ARG A 660 18.77 -6.02 38.21
N ASP A 661 17.54 -5.90 37.70
CA ASP A 661 16.98 -6.77 36.67
C ASP A 661 16.98 -6.06 35.31
N LYS A 662 18.16 -6.04 34.67
CA LYS A 662 18.39 -5.29 33.43
C LYS A 662 17.52 -5.78 32.28
N GLY A 663 17.34 -7.09 32.16
CA GLY A 663 16.57 -7.71 31.06
C GLY A 663 15.09 -7.38 31.10
N LEU A 664 14.46 -7.41 32.28
CA LEU A 664 13.04 -7.05 32.41
C LEU A 664 12.76 -5.61 31.96
N TRP A 665 13.51 -4.67 32.54
CA TRP A 665 13.30 -3.25 32.28
C TRP A 665 13.61 -2.88 30.84
N THR A 666 14.60 -3.54 30.24
CA THR A 666 14.93 -3.33 28.82
C THR A 666 13.82 -3.81 27.92
N ALA A 667 13.29 -5.01 28.15
CA ALA A 667 12.17 -5.50 27.36
C ALA A 667 10.94 -4.59 27.50
N ILE A 668 10.55 -4.22 28.73
CA ILE A 668 9.38 -3.36 28.97
C ILE A 668 9.56 -1.99 28.31
N ILE A 669 10.69 -1.32 28.54
CA ILE A 669 10.90 0.03 28.00
C ILE A 669 11.08 0.00 26.48
N ALA A 670 11.67 -1.05 25.90
CA ALA A 670 11.73 -1.24 24.46
C ALA A 670 10.32 -1.38 23.84
N LEU A 671 9.41 -2.12 24.50
CA LEU A 671 8.00 -2.22 24.09
C LEU A 671 7.30 -0.86 24.19
N ILE A 672 7.54 -0.09 25.26
CA ILE A 672 6.98 1.27 25.41
C ILE A 672 7.50 2.19 24.29
N GLY A 673 8.80 2.16 24.00
CA GLY A 673 9.40 2.95 22.92
C GLY A 673 8.80 2.60 21.56
N ALA A 674 8.63 1.31 21.27
CA ALA A 674 7.95 0.86 20.06
C ALA A 674 6.47 1.26 20.03
N ALA A 675 5.75 1.24 21.15
CA ALA A 675 4.38 1.71 21.21
C ALA A 675 4.26 3.22 20.93
N VAL A 676 5.17 4.04 21.47
CA VAL A 676 5.23 5.48 21.19
C VAL A 676 5.57 5.75 19.73
N MET A 677 6.51 4.99 19.16
CA MET A 677 6.84 5.06 17.73
C MET A 677 5.66 4.63 16.84
N LEU A 678 4.96 3.54 17.17
CA LEU A 678 3.76 3.11 16.43
C LEU A 678 2.63 4.13 16.54
N PHE A 679 2.47 4.78 17.70
CA PHE A 679 1.54 5.89 17.84
C PHE A 679 1.91 7.05 16.91
N ASN A 680 3.21 7.39 16.79
CA ASN A 680 3.67 8.36 15.81
C ASN A 680 3.25 7.97 14.39
N TRP A 681 3.51 6.72 14.02
CA TRP A 681 3.37 6.28 12.63
C TRP A 681 1.94 5.94 12.23
N ILE A 682 1.07 5.58 13.17
CA ILE A 682 -0.33 5.22 12.92
C ILE A 682 -1.25 6.37 13.33
N ALA A 683 -1.23 6.77 14.60
CA ALA A 683 -2.18 7.75 15.11
C ALA A 683 -1.96 9.13 14.50
N ILE A 684 -0.73 9.61 14.37
CA ILE A 684 -0.51 10.93 13.74
C ILE A 684 -0.90 10.90 12.28
N ASN A 685 -0.51 9.89 11.51
CA ASN A 685 -0.84 9.82 10.08
C ASN A 685 -2.35 9.68 9.80
N TYR A 686 -3.09 8.96 10.64
CA TYR A 686 -4.51 8.68 10.37
C TYR A 686 -5.49 9.55 11.15
N VAL A 687 -5.11 10.09 12.31
CA VAL A 687 -6.01 10.78 13.25
C VAL A 687 -5.75 12.29 13.31
N ILE A 688 -4.50 12.75 13.15
CA ILE A 688 -4.12 14.16 13.34
C ILE A 688 -3.64 14.78 12.02
N THR A 689 -4.14 15.96 11.66
CA THR A 689 -3.68 16.71 10.48
C THR A 689 -2.47 17.58 10.83
N GLY A 690 -1.43 17.57 9.99
CA GLY A 690 -0.19 18.34 10.18
C GLY A 690 0.57 18.58 8.88
N LEU A 691 1.65 19.37 8.92
CA LEU A 691 2.47 19.70 7.74
C LEU A 691 3.15 18.47 7.12
N HIS A 692 3.19 17.36 7.86
CA HIS A 692 3.72 16.09 7.39
C HIS A 692 2.63 15.11 6.90
N SER A 693 1.36 15.53 6.79
CA SER A 693 0.25 14.66 6.33
C SER A 693 0.34 14.23 4.86
N TYR A 694 1.42 14.59 4.17
CA TYR A 694 1.77 14.18 2.81
C TYR A 694 2.16 12.71 2.66
N ALA A 695 2.59 12.09 3.76
CA ALA A 695 3.17 10.76 3.77
C ALA A 695 2.14 9.71 4.14
#